data_AF-A0A2W2B8S2-F1
#
_entry.id   AF-A0A2W2B8S2-F1
#
_cell.length_a   1.000
_cell.length_b   1.000
_cell.length_c   1.000
_cell.angle_alpha   90.00
_cell.angle_beta   90.00
_cell.angle_gamma   90.00
#
_symmetry.space_group_name_H-M   'P 1'
#
loop_
_entity.id
_entity.type
_entity.pdbx_description
1 polymer ?
#
loop_
_entity_poly.entity_id
_entity_poly.type
_entity_poly.pdbx_seq_one_letter_code
_entity_poly.pdbx_strand_id
1 'polypeptide(L)'
;MNTLVDLLNYGQSYWLDNLTRKKINSGELKKRVTEQGLRGITSNPSIFYKAITGSNDYDEQIKELVSQGFTAQQVYDALTIADVQHACDILKPVFDSSEGTDGFVSLEVSPYLARDTERSISEARRLYHAVDRKNCYIKIPGTKEGIPAIEQLLYEGININITLLFSVDRYVEVAQAYVSAVRRRVAEGKSVVNIVSVASFFLSRIDVLTDSLLSQYTFSGGSSEPELLLGKVAIASAKLAYAQFKAIFGSPEWQALAEKGAHVQRPLWASTSTKDPMYDDLMYVEALVGADTVNTLPDDTINALADHGKLRQNAIEEEVDKAPLVFEALQKAGIDIRFVTWQLENEGVKKFVESYDQLMAALEDKRVSMLGDDISTQVASYGSLKKEMEAAYASLDEKHVASRLYAKDPYLWKTDAPTAKLIKESMGWITIPDSYDDIVKELTTFSEKIKDEGYKYTVLLGMGGSSLCSEVARKTYGTASGYLELIVLDNTDTAAIKDVEASIDMEHTLFIAASKSGGTAETISFFKYFYAQMQQKGMADPGKNFVAITDPGSPLVKMAEEYKFRATFLNDTEIGGRYSVLSDFGLLPMALMGVDIDALLQSAQQMHISSGAAVPVASNPGISLGVIMGICAKHGRDKVTFVLSASIGSFGYWAEQLLAESTGKEGKGLIPVNGEELGAPDVYGPDRLFVHMYLPADDNSADEQKLKALETAGHPVVRIKVKSKIALGGEYYRWELATAIAGMVIGIDPFDQPNVAESKQNTNNLLKEWAQNESFKYIEPLMEVDGFSIYGSKEVAQIKDNEHIGAVMASFESLAKPGDYIAVLPYFLMTEARSNILQQWRMSIRNHLKNATTLLNGPRYLHSTGQLHKGGPDTGLYIILVGEETEELPIPGEQYGFATLHTAQSLGDYRSLEDKGRRVIRIDLGKDIDGCLAKLWSLIKKTGAVHSANRS
;
A
#
# COMPACT_ATOMS: atom_id res chain seq x y z
N MET A 1 -25.85 50.86 20.45
CA MET A 1 -24.40 50.83 20.13
C MET A 1 -24.05 49.38 19.90
N ASN A 2 -23.28 49.07 18.86
CA ASN A 2 -22.83 47.70 18.61
C ASN A 2 -21.39 47.63 19.12
N THR A 3 -21.19 47.05 20.30
CA THR A 3 -19.88 46.96 20.99
C THR A 3 -18.81 46.31 20.10
N LEU A 4 -19.19 45.39 19.21
CA LEU A 4 -18.29 44.79 18.22
C LEU A 4 -17.75 45.81 17.20
N VAL A 5 -18.59 46.76 16.78
CA VAL A 5 -18.18 47.85 15.89
C VAL A 5 -17.38 48.90 16.65
N ASP A 6 -17.68 49.11 17.94
CA ASP A 6 -16.95 50.07 18.79
C ASP A 6 -15.48 49.65 19.01
N LEU A 7 -15.14 48.35 19.00
CA LEU A 7 -13.75 47.88 18.99
C LEU A 7 -12.92 48.50 17.85
N LEU A 8 -13.53 48.64 16.67
CA LEU A 8 -12.87 49.22 15.50
C LEU A 8 -12.50 50.69 15.74
N ASN A 9 -13.35 51.43 16.47
CA ASN A 9 -13.08 52.82 16.85
C ASN A 9 -11.90 52.94 17.84
N TYR A 10 -11.58 51.85 18.55
CA TYR A 10 -10.42 51.77 19.45
C TYR A 10 -9.17 51.19 18.79
N GLY A 11 -9.21 50.95 17.47
CA GLY A 11 -8.10 50.40 16.71
C GLY A 11 -7.87 48.91 16.91
N GLN A 12 -8.86 48.18 17.45
CA GLN A 12 -8.82 46.73 17.58
C GLN A 12 -9.81 46.07 16.60
N SER A 13 -9.31 45.20 15.73
CA SER A 13 -10.15 44.40 14.83
C SER A 13 -10.59 43.12 15.53
N TYR A 14 -11.87 42.76 15.46
CA TYR A 14 -12.32 41.44 15.90
C TYR A 14 -12.42 40.48 14.71
N TRP A 15 -11.92 39.28 14.91
CA TRP A 15 -11.96 38.17 13.96
C TRP A 15 -12.78 37.01 14.53
N LEU A 16 -13.29 36.16 13.64
CA LEU A 16 -14.02 34.95 14.02
C LEU A 16 -13.07 33.76 14.08
N ASP A 17 -12.98 33.09 15.23
CA ASP A 17 -12.21 31.85 15.42
C ASP A 17 -13.03 30.61 15.06
N ASN A 18 -13.64 30.63 13.88
CA ASN A 18 -14.48 29.56 13.36
C ASN A 18 -14.70 29.74 11.86
N LEU A 19 -14.60 28.66 11.09
CA LEU A 19 -14.94 28.64 9.67
C LEU A 19 -15.65 27.34 9.36
N THR A 20 -16.91 27.45 8.92
CA THR A 20 -17.70 26.30 8.47
C THR A 20 -18.41 26.62 7.17
N ARG A 21 -18.54 25.63 6.30
CA ARG A 21 -19.28 25.74 5.04
C ARG A 21 -20.72 26.20 5.24
N LYS A 22 -21.36 25.78 6.33
CA LYS A 22 -22.69 26.27 6.73
C LYS A 22 -22.73 27.79 6.90
N LYS A 23 -21.76 28.38 7.61
CA LYS A 23 -21.70 29.85 7.83
C LYS A 23 -21.50 30.62 6.52
N ILE A 24 -20.77 30.04 5.58
CA ILE A 24 -20.58 30.59 4.23
C ILE A 24 -21.91 30.54 3.45
N ASN A 25 -22.49 29.35 3.31
CA ASN A 25 -23.65 29.12 2.42
C ASN A 25 -24.96 29.72 2.94
N SER A 26 -25.13 29.78 4.27
CA SER A 26 -26.33 30.38 4.89
C SER A 26 -26.36 31.91 4.81
N GLY A 27 -25.26 32.55 4.42
CA GLY A 27 -25.11 34.00 4.44
C GLY A 27 -24.82 34.59 5.82
N GLU A 28 -24.70 33.77 6.89
CA GLU A 28 -24.34 34.24 8.23
C GLU A 28 -23.03 35.04 8.20
N LEU A 29 -22.01 34.52 7.51
CA LEU A 29 -20.70 35.19 7.45
C LEU A 29 -20.79 36.57 6.80
N LYS A 30 -21.52 36.67 5.69
CA LYS A 30 -21.79 37.94 4.99
C LYS A 30 -22.54 38.94 5.89
N LYS A 31 -23.50 38.45 6.69
CA LYS A 31 -24.22 39.26 7.68
C LYS A 31 -23.28 39.79 8.75
N ARG A 32 -22.37 38.97 9.29
CA ARG A 32 -21.38 39.42 10.29
C ARG A 32 -20.44 40.48 9.74
N VAL A 33 -20.00 40.34 8.49
CA VAL A 33 -19.19 41.35 7.81
C VAL A 33 -19.93 42.68 7.67
N THR A 34 -21.20 42.64 7.24
CA THR A 34 -21.96 43.85 6.89
C THR A 34 -22.63 44.54 8.07
N GLU A 35 -23.04 43.79 9.10
CA GLU A 35 -23.85 44.32 10.22
C GLU A 35 -23.11 44.31 11.56
N GLN A 36 -22.13 43.42 11.75
CA GLN A 36 -21.44 43.25 13.04
C GLN A 36 -20.00 43.78 13.04
N GLY A 37 -19.43 44.08 11.87
CA GLY A 37 -18.09 44.66 11.74
C GLY A 37 -16.97 43.62 11.66
N LEU A 38 -17.26 42.36 11.29
CA LEU A 38 -16.25 41.29 11.21
C LEU A 38 -15.13 41.65 10.24
N ARG A 39 -13.87 41.57 10.70
CA ARG A 39 -12.69 41.98 9.92
C ARG A 39 -11.76 40.84 9.49
N GLY A 40 -12.00 39.61 9.92
CA GLY A 40 -11.19 38.47 9.51
C GLY A 40 -11.63 37.17 10.15
N ILE A 41 -11.02 36.06 9.72
CA ILE A 41 -11.37 34.71 10.16
C ILE A 41 -10.10 33.89 10.38
N THR A 42 -10.06 33.12 11.47
CA THR A 42 -9.07 32.06 11.66
C THR A 42 -9.72 30.68 11.57
N SER A 43 -8.97 29.75 10.97
CA SER A 43 -9.25 28.32 11.04
C SER A 43 -8.09 27.59 11.74
N ASN A 44 -8.32 26.33 12.08
CA ASN A 44 -7.32 25.38 12.57
C ASN A 44 -7.84 23.94 12.36
N PRO A 45 -7.00 22.89 12.47
CA PRO A 45 -7.41 21.51 12.25
C PRO A 45 -8.61 21.06 13.10
N SER A 46 -8.72 21.50 14.35
CA SER A 46 -9.83 21.13 15.24
C SER A 46 -11.18 21.74 14.83
N ILE A 47 -11.16 22.94 14.20
CA ILE A 47 -12.34 23.59 13.63
C ILE A 47 -12.83 22.78 12.43
N PHE A 48 -11.93 22.45 11.49
CA PHE A 48 -12.28 21.66 10.32
C PHE A 48 -12.70 20.23 10.68
N TYR A 49 -12.07 19.62 11.68
CA TYR A 49 -12.51 18.34 12.23
C TYR A 49 -13.98 18.37 12.62
N LYS A 50 -14.38 19.32 13.47
CA LYS A 50 -15.77 19.47 13.90
C LYS A 50 -16.71 19.81 12.75
N ALA A 51 -16.28 20.64 11.80
CA ALA A 51 -17.10 21.04 10.65
C ALA A 51 -17.38 19.86 9.70
N ILE A 52 -16.35 19.11 9.34
CA ILE A 52 -16.40 18.01 8.37
C ILE A 52 -17.10 16.78 8.95
N THR A 53 -16.85 16.47 10.24
CA THR A 53 -17.42 15.28 10.89
C THR A 53 -18.77 15.53 11.54
N GLY A 54 -19.03 16.77 12.01
CA GLY A 54 -20.26 17.14 12.71
C GLY A 54 -21.42 17.56 11.80
N SER A 55 -21.26 17.50 10.48
CA SER A 55 -22.28 17.88 9.51
C SER A 55 -22.21 17.06 8.22
N ASN A 56 -23.25 17.19 7.37
CA ASN A 56 -23.29 16.63 6.03
C ASN A 56 -22.98 17.70 4.95
N ASP A 57 -22.58 18.91 5.34
CA ASP A 57 -22.36 20.04 4.42
C ASP A 57 -21.21 19.79 3.42
N TYR A 58 -20.36 18.80 3.72
CA TYR A 58 -19.21 18.42 2.91
C TYR A 58 -19.45 17.15 2.09
N ASP A 59 -20.52 16.39 2.35
CA ASP A 59 -20.64 15.01 1.89
C ASP A 59 -20.74 14.89 0.37
N GLU A 60 -21.43 15.81 -0.31
CA GLU A 60 -21.54 15.80 -1.79
C GLU A 60 -20.16 15.99 -2.45
N GLN A 61 -19.38 16.98 -2.00
CA GLN A 61 -18.05 17.23 -2.55
C GLN A 61 -17.07 16.11 -2.19
N ILE A 62 -17.14 15.56 -0.97
CA ILE A 62 -16.35 14.38 -0.60
C ILE A 62 -16.68 13.24 -1.55
N LYS A 63 -17.97 12.93 -1.75
CA LYS A 63 -18.40 11.84 -2.64
C LYS A 63 -17.89 12.02 -4.08
N GLU A 64 -17.97 13.24 -4.61
CA GLU A 64 -17.44 13.58 -5.93
C GLU A 64 -15.91 13.32 -6.00
N LEU A 65 -15.13 13.90 -5.09
CA LEU A 65 -13.68 13.75 -5.08
C LEU A 65 -13.25 12.30 -4.88
N VAL A 66 -13.95 11.58 -4.01
CA VAL A 66 -13.71 10.16 -3.73
C VAL A 66 -14.00 9.29 -4.96
N SER A 67 -15.05 9.59 -5.72
CA SER A 67 -15.34 8.90 -6.98
C SER A 67 -14.27 9.16 -8.07
N GLN A 68 -13.53 10.27 -7.95
CA GLN A 68 -12.38 10.59 -8.80
C GLN A 68 -11.06 10.00 -8.28
N GLY A 69 -11.11 9.20 -7.22
CA GLY A 69 -9.95 8.53 -6.64
C GLY A 69 -9.08 9.39 -5.73
N PHE A 70 -9.57 10.53 -5.25
CA PHE A 70 -8.82 11.40 -4.35
C PHE A 70 -8.59 10.71 -2.99
N THR A 71 -7.37 10.84 -2.47
CA THR A 71 -7.02 10.40 -1.11
C THR A 71 -7.60 11.33 -0.05
N ALA A 72 -7.67 10.89 1.22
CA ALA A 72 -8.14 11.73 2.31
C ALA A 72 -7.40 13.08 2.39
N GLN A 73 -6.07 13.11 2.16
CA GLN A 73 -5.31 14.36 2.16
C GLN A 73 -5.73 15.30 1.03
N GLN A 74 -5.89 14.78 -0.19
CA GLN A 74 -6.32 15.59 -1.33
C GLN A 74 -7.76 16.07 -1.16
N VAL A 75 -8.63 15.25 -0.55
CA VAL A 75 -9.98 15.66 -0.17
C VAL A 75 -9.91 16.80 0.84
N TYR A 76 -9.16 16.64 1.94
CA TYR A 76 -9.00 17.69 2.96
C TYR A 76 -8.52 19.02 2.36
N ASP A 77 -7.48 18.97 1.53
CA ASP A 77 -6.96 20.16 0.83
C ASP A 77 -8.05 20.81 -0.02
N ALA A 78 -8.73 20.03 -0.87
CA ALA A 78 -9.78 20.55 -1.75
C ALA A 78 -10.94 21.19 -0.97
N LEU A 79 -11.37 20.58 0.13
CA LEU A 79 -12.44 21.11 0.98
C LEU A 79 -12.02 22.43 1.66
N THR A 80 -10.84 22.45 2.27
CA THR A 80 -10.37 23.61 3.05
C THR A 80 -9.97 24.78 2.17
N ILE A 81 -9.34 24.53 1.02
CA ILE A 81 -9.02 25.55 0.02
C ILE A 81 -10.31 26.21 -0.48
N ALA A 82 -11.33 25.43 -0.84
CA ALA A 82 -12.60 25.96 -1.33
C ALA A 82 -13.30 26.83 -0.28
N ASP A 83 -13.35 26.38 0.98
CA ASP A 83 -13.96 27.14 2.08
C ASP A 83 -13.21 28.46 2.34
N VAL A 84 -11.87 28.43 2.31
CA VAL A 84 -11.03 29.62 2.48
C VAL A 84 -11.20 30.59 1.31
N GLN A 85 -11.26 30.09 0.07
CA GLN A 85 -11.52 30.93 -1.12
C GLN A 85 -12.84 31.68 -1.00
N HIS A 86 -13.93 30.98 -0.68
CA HIS A 86 -15.24 31.61 -0.52
C HIS A 86 -15.27 32.62 0.64
N ALA A 87 -14.62 32.30 1.75
CA ALA A 87 -14.52 33.23 2.88
C ALA A 87 -13.68 34.48 2.53
N CYS A 88 -12.59 34.31 1.78
CA CYS A 88 -11.80 35.41 1.23
C CYS A 88 -12.66 36.30 0.31
N ASP A 89 -13.48 35.69 -0.54
CA ASP A 89 -14.37 36.43 -1.46
C ASP A 89 -15.45 37.22 -0.68
N ILE A 90 -15.97 36.68 0.42
CA ILE A 90 -16.91 37.39 1.31
C ILE A 90 -16.24 38.57 2.04
N LEU A 91 -14.98 38.41 2.47
CA LEU A 91 -14.21 39.45 3.16
C LEU A 91 -13.52 40.44 2.21
N LYS A 92 -13.56 40.20 0.90
CA LYS A 92 -12.91 41.08 -0.08
C LYS A 92 -13.31 42.55 0.04
N PRO A 93 -14.58 42.94 0.26
CA PRO A 93 -14.94 44.34 0.48
C PRO A 93 -14.25 44.97 1.70
N VAL A 94 -14.04 44.18 2.76
CA VAL A 94 -13.29 44.63 3.95
C VAL A 94 -11.82 44.83 3.60
N PHE A 95 -11.22 43.86 2.91
CA PHE A 95 -9.83 43.95 2.45
C PHE A 95 -9.59 45.20 1.60
N ASP A 96 -10.47 45.45 0.62
CA ASP A 96 -10.37 46.63 -0.25
C ASP A 96 -10.57 47.94 0.54
N SER A 97 -11.57 48.00 1.44
CA SER A 97 -11.87 49.21 2.23
C SER A 97 -10.84 49.54 3.31
N SER A 98 -10.05 48.54 3.72
CA SER A 98 -8.99 48.68 4.72
C SER A 98 -7.61 48.80 4.07
N GLU A 99 -7.55 48.95 2.75
CA GLU A 99 -6.30 49.02 1.98
C GLU A 99 -5.36 47.84 2.25
N GLY A 100 -5.94 46.66 2.48
CA GLY A 100 -5.20 45.43 2.72
C GLY A 100 -4.71 45.22 4.14
N THR A 101 -5.15 46.02 5.13
CA THR A 101 -4.81 45.77 6.54
C THR A 101 -5.73 44.75 7.20
N ASP A 102 -6.99 44.62 6.78
CA ASP A 102 -7.97 43.64 7.29
C ASP A 102 -8.59 42.82 6.14
N GLY A 103 -9.61 42.00 6.44
CA GLY A 103 -10.34 41.21 5.45
C GLY A 103 -9.70 39.87 5.15
N PHE A 104 -8.96 39.30 6.10
CA PHE A 104 -8.18 38.09 5.87
C PHE A 104 -8.84 36.81 6.37
N VAL A 105 -8.50 35.70 5.72
CA VAL A 105 -8.81 34.34 6.17
C VAL A 105 -7.51 33.56 6.33
N SER A 106 -7.34 32.86 7.44
CA SER A 106 -6.14 32.04 7.69
C SER A 106 -6.36 30.56 7.36
N LEU A 107 -5.42 29.97 6.60
CA LEU A 107 -5.31 28.53 6.35
C LEU A 107 -3.97 28.03 6.89
N GLU A 108 -3.98 26.95 7.66
CA GLU A 108 -2.80 26.45 8.38
C GLU A 108 -2.04 25.38 7.59
N VAL A 109 -0.72 25.40 7.66
CA VAL A 109 0.12 24.29 7.15
C VAL A 109 -0.08 23.04 8.01
N SER A 110 0.36 21.88 7.51
CA SER A 110 0.33 20.64 8.30
C SER A 110 1.10 20.80 9.63
N PRO A 111 0.51 20.43 10.78
CA PRO A 111 1.15 20.59 12.09
C PRO A 111 2.40 19.73 12.26
N TYR A 112 2.56 18.68 11.45
CA TYR A 112 3.79 17.87 11.38
C TYR A 112 5.02 18.67 10.94
N LEU A 113 4.81 19.81 10.26
CA LEU A 113 5.88 20.64 9.74
C LEU A 113 6.35 21.69 10.75
N ALA A 114 5.74 21.77 11.94
CA ALA A 114 6.04 22.78 12.95
C ALA A 114 7.52 22.83 13.37
N ARG A 115 8.32 21.80 13.08
CA ARG A 115 9.77 21.75 13.36
C ARG A 115 10.63 21.51 12.11
N ASP A 116 10.06 21.71 10.92
CA ASP A 116 10.74 21.53 9.63
C ASP A 116 10.61 22.82 8.80
N THR A 117 11.70 23.58 8.74
CA THR A 117 11.76 24.87 8.04
C THR A 117 11.47 24.73 6.54
N GLU A 118 12.19 23.84 5.84
CA GLU A 118 12.12 23.76 4.38
C GLU A 118 10.77 23.22 3.92
N ARG A 119 10.23 22.21 4.61
CA ARG A 119 8.91 21.68 4.27
C ARG A 119 7.79 22.67 4.61
N SER A 120 7.91 23.43 5.70
CA SER A 120 6.97 24.51 6.00
C SER A 120 6.93 25.57 4.89
N ILE A 121 8.10 25.95 4.36
CA ILE A 121 8.20 26.89 3.23
C ILE A 121 7.51 26.31 1.99
N SER A 122 7.86 25.07 1.61
CA SER A 122 7.30 24.42 0.43
C SER A 122 5.77 24.31 0.51
N GLU A 123 5.25 23.88 1.66
CA GLU A 123 3.82 23.71 1.87
C GLU A 123 3.07 25.04 1.90
N ALA A 124 3.63 26.06 2.55
CA ALA A 124 3.03 27.39 2.58
C ALA A 124 2.91 28.00 1.18
N ARG A 125 3.93 27.84 0.33
CA ARG A 125 3.87 28.26 -1.08
C ARG A 125 2.76 27.51 -1.82
N ARG A 126 2.71 26.18 -1.68
CA ARG A 126 1.70 25.35 -2.34
C ARG A 126 0.29 25.79 -1.97
N LEU A 127 0.00 25.94 -0.67
CA LEU A 127 -1.32 26.35 -0.18
C LEU A 127 -1.67 27.78 -0.61
N TYR A 128 -0.74 28.72 -0.51
CA TYR A 128 -0.97 30.11 -0.91
C TYR A 128 -1.32 30.22 -2.40
N HIS A 129 -0.58 29.51 -3.26
CA HIS A 129 -0.86 29.44 -4.69
C HIS A 129 -2.16 28.72 -5.01
N ALA A 130 -2.51 27.67 -4.27
CA ALA A 130 -3.75 26.94 -4.48
C ALA A 130 -5.00 27.74 -4.06
N VAL A 131 -4.91 28.53 -2.99
CA VAL A 131 -5.99 29.44 -2.58
C VAL A 131 -6.16 30.58 -3.59
N ASP A 132 -5.06 31.14 -4.11
CA ASP A 132 -5.07 32.21 -5.12
C ASP A 132 -5.99 33.39 -4.75
N ARG A 133 -5.83 33.88 -3.51
CA ARG A 133 -6.50 35.10 -3.00
C ARG A 133 -5.50 35.93 -2.20
N LYS A 134 -5.41 37.22 -2.53
CA LYS A 134 -4.46 38.15 -1.88
C LYS A 134 -4.72 38.34 -0.39
N ASN A 135 -5.96 38.16 0.04
CA ASN A 135 -6.40 38.25 1.43
C ASN A 135 -6.38 36.89 2.16
N CYS A 136 -5.57 35.95 1.69
CA CYS A 136 -5.27 34.71 2.42
C CYS A 136 -4.02 34.89 3.31
N TYR A 137 -4.14 34.49 4.57
CA TYR A 137 -2.99 34.21 5.43
C TYR A 137 -2.64 32.74 5.37
N ILE A 138 -1.36 32.41 5.21
CA ILE A 138 -0.87 31.08 5.61
C ILE A 138 -0.48 31.13 7.08
N LYS A 139 -0.96 30.16 7.84
CA LYS A 139 -0.74 30.09 9.28
C LYS A 139 0.40 29.13 9.59
N ILE A 140 1.41 29.62 10.30
CA ILE A 140 2.64 28.87 10.63
C ILE A 140 2.92 29.00 12.14
N PRO A 141 3.21 27.90 12.84
CA PRO A 141 3.64 27.95 14.23
C PRO A 141 4.91 28.79 14.41
N GLY A 142 4.91 29.71 15.37
CA GLY A 142 6.07 30.51 15.77
C GLY A 142 7.07 29.71 16.62
N THR A 143 7.35 28.47 16.25
CA THR A 143 8.42 27.67 16.86
C THR A 143 9.79 28.22 16.44
N LYS A 144 10.86 27.76 17.10
CA LYS A 144 12.23 28.17 16.75
C LYS A 144 12.58 27.87 15.29
N GLU A 145 12.14 26.72 14.81
CA GLU A 145 12.33 26.24 13.43
C GLU A 145 11.36 26.88 12.43
N GLY A 146 10.21 27.37 12.90
CA GLY A 146 9.23 28.11 12.10
C GLY A 146 9.68 29.54 11.77
N ILE A 147 10.44 30.19 12.64
CA ILE A 147 10.89 31.59 12.46
C ILE A 147 11.63 31.82 11.13
N PRO A 148 12.62 31.01 10.72
CA PRO A 148 13.26 31.18 9.41
C PRO A 148 12.30 31.01 8.23
N ALA A 149 11.33 30.09 8.33
CA ALA A 149 10.30 29.90 7.30
C ALA A 149 9.40 31.14 7.19
N ILE A 150 8.97 31.68 8.33
CA ILE A 150 8.18 32.91 8.44
C ILE A 150 8.90 34.08 7.76
N GLU A 151 10.16 34.35 8.12
CA GLU A 151 10.94 35.44 7.52
C GLU A 151 11.03 35.28 6.00
N GLN A 152 11.35 34.07 5.53
CA GLN A 152 11.53 33.80 4.12
C GLN A 152 10.25 33.98 3.30
N LEU A 153 9.10 33.49 3.80
CA LEU A 153 7.81 33.60 3.13
C LEU A 153 7.30 35.05 3.09
N LEU A 154 7.47 35.79 4.18
CA LEU A 154 7.16 37.23 4.22
C LEU A 154 8.07 38.01 3.25
N TYR A 155 9.34 37.65 3.18
CA TYR A 155 10.28 38.22 2.21
C TYR A 155 9.88 37.91 0.76
N GLU A 156 9.30 36.75 0.48
CA GLU A 156 8.76 36.39 -0.83
C GLU A 156 7.46 37.13 -1.16
N GLY A 157 6.75 37.56 -0.12
CA GLY A 157 5.54 38.36 -0.22
C GLY A 157 4.27 37.56 0.04
N ILE A 158 4.39 36.47 0.79
CA ILE A 158 3.28 35.67 1.29
C ILE A 158 2.90 36.20 2.67
N ASN A 159 1.63 36.51 2.86
CA ASN A 159 1.10 37.00 4.13
C ASN A 159 1.02 35.84 5.14
N ILE A 160 1.60 36.03 6.34
CA ILE A 160 1.68 34.99 7.36
C ILE A 160 0.93 35.36 8.65
N ASN A 161 0.07 34.45 9.12
CA ASN A 161 -0.46 34.44 10.48
C ASN A 161 0.41 33.53 11.35
N ILE A 162 1.11 34.11 12.32
CA ILE A 162 2.04 33.34 13.15
C ILE A 162 1.29 32.86 14.39
N THR A 163 1.27 31.56 14.64
CA THR A 163 0.45 30.94 15.69
C THR A 163 1.28 30.29 16.80
N LEU A 164 0.61 29.87 17.88
CA LEU A 164 1.22 29.21 19.05
C LEU A 164 2.27 30.06 19.77
N LEU A 165 2.07 31.37 19.86
CA LEU A 165 2.92 32.25 20.67
C LEU A 165 2.38 32.29 22.11
N PHE A 166 3.23 31.90 23.08
CA PHE A 166 2.88 31.90 24.50
C PHE A 166 3.80 32.79 25.35
N SER A 167 4.99 33.12 24.85
CA SER A 167 5.98 33.94 25.58
C SER A 167 6.25 35.26 24.88
N VAL A 168 6.54 36.28 25.69
CA VAL A 168 6.98 37.60 25.21
C VAL A 168 8.28 37.48 24.41
N ASP A 169 9.22 36.64 24.87
CA ASP A 169 10.49 36.41 24.16
C ASP A 169 10.26 35.87 22.75
N ARG A 170 9.38 34.88 22.59
CA ARG A 170 9.07 34.33 21.27
C ARG A 170 8.36 35.35 20.39
N TYR A 171 7.46 36.14 20.97
CA TYR A 171 6.83 37.25 20.24
C TYR A 171 7.89 38.23 19.69
N VAL A 172 8.88 38.61 20.50
CA VAL A 172 9.97 39.51 20.06
C VAL A 172 10.75 38.90 18.90
N GLU A 173 11.14 37.63 18.98
CA GLU A 173 11.86 36.95 17.89
C GLU A 173 11.06 36.95 16.58
N VAL A 174 9.76 36.68 16.67
CA VAL A 174 8.84 36.71 15.52
C VAL A 174 8.68 38.11 14.94
N ALA A 175 8.53 39.13 15.78
CA ALA A 175 8.43 40.52 15.34
C ALA A 175 9.73 40.96 14.65
N GLN A 176 10.89 40.54 15.15
CA GLN A 176 12.18 40.81 14.52
C GLN A 176 12.35 40.11 13.17
N ALA A 177 11.86 38.87 13.04
CA ALA A 177 11.84 38.16 11.76
C ALA A 177 10.98 38.90 10.73
N TYR A 178 9.83 39.45 11.14
CA TYR A 178 9.00 40.30 10.28
C TYR A 178 9.73 41.57 9.84
N VAL A 179 10.34 42.31 10.78
CA VAL A 179 11.15 43.50 10.47
C VAL A 179 12.28 43.15 9.49
N SER A 180 12.97 42.02 9.71
CA SER A 180 14.03 41.55 8.82
C SER A 180 13.52 41.27 7.40
N ALA A 181 12.39 40.59 7.26
CA ALA A 181 11.77 40.29 5.97
C ALA A 181 11.41 41.58 5.20
N VAL A 182 10.74 42.53 5.85
CA VAL A 182 10.36 43.82 5.26
C VAL A 182 11.61 44.62 4.85
N ARG A 183 12.62 44.68 5.70
CA ARG A 183 13.90 45.33 5.42
C ARG A 183 14.61 44.73 4.22
N ARG A 184 14.66 43.39 4.12
CA ARG A 184 15.25 42.67 2.98
C ARG A 184 14.52 43.02 1.67
N ARG A 185 13.18 43.08 1.70
CA ARG A 185 12.38 43.51 0.52
C ARG A 185 12.70 44.93 0.10
N VAL A 186 12.76 45.87 1.05
CA VAL A 186 13.12 47.27 0.78
C VAL A 186 14.53 47.39 0.20
N ALA A 187 15.51 46.65 0.72
CA ALA A 187 16.89 46.67 0.24
C ALA A 187 17.01 46.21 -1.22
N GLU A 188 16.09 45.36 -1.68
CA GLU A 188 16.04 44.85 -3.06
C GLU A 188 15.02 45.59 -3.95
N GLY A 189 14.41 46.69 -3.47
CA GLY A 189 13.42 47.45 -4.23
C GLY A 189 12.07 46.73 -4.45
N LYS A 190 11.76 45.70 -3.65
CA LYS A 190 10.48 44.98 -3.69
C LYS A 190 9.41 45.76 -2.91
N SER A 191 8.16 45.69 -3.37
CA SER A 191 7.02 46.35 -2.69
C SER A 191 6.77 45.76 -1.29
N VAL A 192 6.42 46.63 -0.34
CA VAL A 192 6.05 46.27 1.04
C VAL A 192 4.60 46.61 1.40
N VAL A 193 3.86 47.24 0.49
CA VAL A 193 2.51 47.79 0.72
C VAL A 193 1.47 46.73 1.08
N ASN A 194 1.58 45.51 0.54
CA ASN A 194 0.63 44.42 0.82
C ASN A 194 1.27 43.26 1.59
N ILE A 195 2.39 43.53 2.27
CA ILE A 195 3.04 42.55 3.15
C ILE A 195 2.56 42.85 4.55
N VAL A 196 1.62 42.04 5.02
CA VAL A 196 1.01 42.16 6.34
C VAL A 196 1.15 40.84 7.08
N SER A 197 1.15 40.92 8.40
CA SER A 197 1.27 39.75 9.27
C SER A 197 0.57 40.00 10.60
N VAL A 198 0.14 38.92 11.24
CA VAL A 198 -0.38 38.94 12.61
C VAL A 198 0.38 37.95 13.47
N ALA A 199 0.59 38.30 14.75
CA ALA A 199 1.27 37.46 15.73
C ALA A 199 0.25 36.96 16.77
N SER A 200 -0.29 35.76 16.56
CA SER A 200 -1.33 35.15 17.39
C SER A 200 -0.77 34.68 18.74
N PHE A 201 -0.96 35.51 19.77
CA PHE A 201 -0.54 35.33 21.15
C PHE A 201 -1.67 34.72 22.00
N PHE A 202 -1.42 33.53 22.54
CA PHE A 202 -2.41 32.70 23.23
C PHE A 202 -2.50 33.03 24.72
N LEU A 203 -3.72 33.14 25.24
CA LEU A 203 -3.95 33.69 26.59
C LEU A 203 -4.52 32.69 27.58
N SER A 204 -5.76 32.23 27.41
CA SER A 204 -6.44 31.43 28.45
C SER A 204 -5.67 30.16 28.84
N ARG A 205 -4.84 29.63 27.93
CA ARG A 205 -4.00 28.46 28.18
C ARG A 205 -2.86 28.74 29.18
N ILE A 206 -2.38 29.97 29.24
CA ILE A 206 -1.39 30.42 30.22
C ILE A 206 -2.02 30.34 31.61
N ASP A 207 -3.16 31.02 31.81
CA ASP A 207 -3.83 31.02 33.13
C ASP A 207 -4.27 29.62 33.55
N VAL A 208 -4.83 28.80 32.65
CA VAL A 208 -5.20 27.40 32.98
C VAL A 208 -4.00 26.62 33.56
N LEU A 209 -2.81 26.75 32.97
CA LEU A 209 -1.63 26.04 33.46
C LEU A 209 -1.06 26.69 34.72
N THR A 210 -0.95 28.02 34.78
CA THR A 210 -0.40 28.71 35.95
C THR A 210 -1.29 28.60 37.17
N ASP A 211 -2.60 28.72 37.01
CA ASP A 211 -3.58 28.60 38.10
C ASP A 211 -3.61 27.17 38.64
N SER A 212 -3.48 26.16 37.77
CA SER A 212 -3.30 24.76 38.19
C SER A 212 -2.03 24.57 39.03
N LEU A 213 -0.91 25.19 38.64
CA LEU A 213 0.35 25.11 39.39
C LEU A 213 0.28 25.88 40.72
N LEU A 214 -0.33 27.07 40.73
CA LEU A 214 -0.55 27.88 41.93
C LEU A 214 -1.45 27.16 42.95
N SER A 215 -2.50 26.47 42.49
CA SER A 215 -3.41 25.69 43.33
C SER A 215 -2.72 24.49 44.02
N GLN A 216 -1.68 23.92 43.39
CA GLN A 216 -0.85 22.87 44.00
C GLN A 216 0.11 23.46 45.06
N TYR A 217 0.54 24.71 44.89
CA TYR A 217 1.41 25.41 45.83
C TYR A 217 0.71 25.81 47.14
N THR A 218 -0.56 26.25 47.07
CA THR A 218 -1.39 26.59 48.26
C THR A 218 -1.55 25.44 49.25
N PHE A 219 -1.46 24.18 48.81
CA PHE A 219 -1.53 23.00 49.68
C PHE A 219 -0.23 22.73 50.47
N SER A 220 0.88 23.40 50.13
CA SER A 220 2.23 23.08 50.62
C SER A 220 2.77 24.02 51.70
N GLY A 221 1.96 24.97 52.20
CA GLY A 221 2.27 25.77 53.41
C GLY A 221 3.19 26.99 53.23
N GLY A 222 3.28 27.57 52.03
CA GLY A 222 4.04 28.81 51.77
C GLY A 222 3.29 30.11 52.13
N SER A 223 4.00 31.16 52.52
CA SER A 223 3.49 32.45 53.03
C SER A 223 3.31 33.57 51.99
N SER A 224 3.35 33.28 50.69
CA SER A 224 2.87 34.19 49.64
C SER A 224 1.38 33.97 49.44
N GLU A 225 0.58 35.01 49.17
CA GLU A 225 -0.86 34.90 48.85
C GLU A 225 -1.03 34.49 47.36
N PRO A 226 -1.05 33.19 47.00
CA PRO A 226 -0.97 32.74 45.61
C PRO A 226 -2.33 32.93 44.91
N GLU A 227 -3.41 33.02 45.71
CA GLU A 227 -4.77 33.37 45.30
C GLU A 227 -4.82 34.73 44.60
N LEU A 228 -3.93 35.68 44.95
CA LEU A 228 -3.87 36.97 44.29
C LEU A 228 -3.30 36.93 42.87
N LEU A 229 -2.73 35.79 42.42
CA LEU A 229 -2.15 35.63 41.08
C LEU A 229 -3.09 34.90 40.10
N LEU A 230 -4.14 34.27 40.61
CA LEU A 230 -5.12 33.52 39.83
C LEU A 230 -5.76 34.40 38.73
N GLY A 231 -5.73 33.94 37.50
CA GLY A 231 -6.32 34.63 36.34
C GLY A 231 -5.61 35.93 35.92
N LYS A 232 -4.40 36.22 36.42
CA LYS A 232 -3.67 37.48 36.13
C LYS A 232 -2.48 37.30 35.19
N VAL A 233 -1.95 36.10 35.05
CA VAL A 233 -0.66 35.87 34.36
C VAL A 233 -0.78 36.09 32.86
N ALA A 234 -1.85 35.60 32.23
CA ALA A 234 -2.06 35.75 30.79
C ALA A 234 -2.23 37.23 30.38
N ILE A 235 -3.03 38.00 31.14
CA ILE A 235 -3.23 39.43 30.88
C ILE A 235 -1.91 40.18 31.08
N ALA A 236 -1.16 39.92 32.15
CA ALA A 236 0.15 40.52 32.35
C ALA A 236 1.12 40.21 31.19
N SER A 237 1.12 38.97 30.69
CA SER A 237 1.92 38.55 29.53
C SER A 237 1.54 39.31 28.27
N ALA A 238 0.25 39.45 27.99
CA ALA A 238 -0.27 40.20 26.84
C ALA A 238 0.13 41.68 26.89
N LYS A 239 0.01 42.32 28.06
CA LYS A 239 0.40 43.73 28.27
C LYS A 239 1.89 43.93 28.00
N LEU A 240 2.74 43.01 28.45
CA LEU A 240 4.17 43.05 28.15
C LEU A 240 4.48 42.80 26.68
N ALA A 241 3.79 41.86 26.02
CA ALA A 241 3.93 41.64 24.58
C ALA A 241 3.53 42.89 23.79
N TYR A 242 2.44 43.57 24.17
CA TYR A 242 2.02 44.83 23.57
C TYR A 242 3.00 45.99 23.85
N ALA A 243 3.63 46.03 25.02
CA ALA A 243 4.71 46.98 25.29
C ALA A 243 5.92 46.76 24.37
N GLN A 244 6.31 45.50 24.14
CA GLN A 244 7.37 45.15 23.19
C GLN A 244 6.97 45.48 21.74
N PHE A 245 5.70 45.23 21.36
CA PHE A 245 5.14 45.65 20.07
C PHE A 245 5.38 47.16 19.84
N LYS A 246 4.96 48.00 20.78
CA LYS A 246 5.15 49.46 20.67
C LYS A 246 6.62 49.84 20.63
N ALA A 247 7.49 49.15 21.35
CA ALA A 247 8.93 49.41 21.32
C ALA A 247 9.56 49.08 19.95
N ILE A 248 9.23 47.92 19.38
CA ILE A 248 9.78 47.45 18.09
C ILE A 248 9.25 48.31 16.93
N PHE A 249 7.93 48.47 16.85
CA PHE A 249 7.27 49.19 15.76
C PHE A 249 7.23 50.73 15.97
N GLY A 250 7.61 51.20 17.15
CA GLY A 250 7.91 52.61 17.41
C GLY A 250 9.37 53.00 17.14
N SER A 251 10.23 52.03 16.80
CA SER A 251 11.67 52.27 16.63
C SER A 251 11.99 53.12 15.38
N PRO A 252 13.11 53.88 15.38
CA PRO A 252 13.54 54.62 14.20
C PRO A 252 13.76 53.74 12.96
N GLU A 253 14.20 52.49 13.15
CA GLU A 253 14.35 51.52 12.06
C GLU A 253 13.00 51.22 11.41
N TRP A 254 11.97 50.95 12.22
CA TRP A 254 10.64 50.69 11.69
C TRP A 254 10.02 51.91 11.02
N GLN A 255 10.16 53.11 11.59
CA GLN A 255 9.62 54.33 10.99
C GLN A 255 10.15 54.55 9.56
N ALA A 256 11.44 54.26 9.31
CA ALA A 256 12.03 54.33 7.97
C ALA A 256 11.45 53.30 6.98
N LEU A 257 10.95 52.16 7.46
CA LEU A 257 10.25 51.16 6.65
C LEU A 257 8.78 51.56 6.43
N ALA A 258 8.13 52.11 7.46
CA ALA A 258 6.75 52.61 7.40
C ALA A 258 6.59 53.77 6.41
N GLU A 259 7.58 54.68 6.33
CA GLU A 259 7.64 55.74 5.30
C GLU A 259 7.64 55.21 3.86
N LYS A 260 8.04 53.93 3.67
CA LYS A 260 8.01 53.23 2.38
C LYS A 260 6.74 52.41 2.16
N GLY A 261 5.75 52.57 3.04
CA GLY A 261 4.45 51.91 2.97
C GLY A 261 4.36 50.56 3.67
N ALA A 262 5.27 50.24 4.60
CA ALA A 262 5.16 49.01 5.40
C ALA A 262 4.13 49.15 6.53
N HIS A 263 3.35 48.10 6.77
CA HIS A 263 2.38 48.03 7.88
C HIS A 263 2.96 47.28 9.08
N VAL A 264 2.56 47.66 10.29
CA VAL A 264 3.00 46.96 11.52
C VAL A 264 2.50 45.52 11.54
N GLN A 265 3.27 44.58 12.10
CA GLN A 265 2.74 43.26 12.43
C GLN A 265 1.89 43.37 13.69
N ARG A 266 0.58 43.22 13.54
CA ARG A 266 -0.38 43.42 14.64
C ARG A 266 -0.32 42.23 15.61
N PRO A 267 -0.24 42.47 16.93
CA PRO A 267 -0.53 41.44 17.92
C PRO A 267 -1.96 40.95 17.74
N LEU A 268 -2.15 39.63 17.69
CA LEU A 268 -3.46 39.00 17.62
C LEU A 268 -3.69 38.22 18.91
N TRP A 269 -4.69 38.59 19.70
CA TRP A 269 -5.06 37.88 20.93
C TRP A 269 -5.89 36.64 20.59
N ALA A 270 -5.36 35.47 20.89
CA ALA A 270 -5.96 34.17 20.62
C ALA A 270 -6.27 33.40 21.91
N SER A 271 -7.21 32.45 21.83
CA SER A 271 -7.70 31.72 23.01
C SER A 271 -8.20 32.68 24.10
N THR A 272 -9.06 33.62 23.73
CA THR A 272 -9.59 34.71 24.58
C THR A 272 -10.94 34.39 25.23
N SER A 273 -11.45 33.17 25.09
CA SER A 273 -12.57 32.68 25.89
C SER A 273 -12.09 32.28 27.29
N THR A 274 -12.76 32.78 28.32
CA THR A 274 -12.57 32.36 29.70
C THR A 274 -12.86 30.86 29.86
N LYS A 275 -12.00 30.15 30.60
CA LYS A 275 -12.12 28.68 30.82
C LYS A 275 -12.61 28.32 32.21
N ASP A 276 -12.48 29.23 33.17
CA ASP A 276 -12.96 29.08 34.53
C ASP A 276 -14.28 29.87 34.70
N PRO A 277 -15.40 29.22 35.07
CA PRO A 277 -16.68 29.90 35.27
C PRO A 277 -16.67 30.91 36.44
N MET A 278 -15.65 30.92 37.29
CA MET A 278 -15.49 31.92 38.35
C MET A 278 -14.97 33.27 37.83
N TYR A 279 -14.35 33.28 36.65
CA TYR A 279 -13.88 34.50 36.02
C TYR A 279 -14.95 35.10 35.09
N ASP A 280 -14.87 36.41 34.88
CA ASP A 280 -15.71 37.11 33.92
C ASP A 280 -15.48 36.54 32.49
N ASP A 281 -16.55 36.28 31.75
CA ASP A 281 -16.51 35.63 30.44
C ASP A 281 -15.90 36.51 29.34
N LEU A 282 -15.73 37.81 29.61
CA LEU A 282 -15.06 38.80 28.77
C LEU A 282 -13.74 39.31 29.37
N MET A 283 -13.20 38.70 30.43
CA MET A 283 -12.00 39.17 31.14
C MET A 283 -10.81 39.47 30.20
N TYR A 284 -10.59 38.62 29.19
CA TYR A 284 -9.49 38.79 28.24
C TYR A 284 -9.84 39.80 27.15
N VAL A 285 -11.10 39.89 26.76
CA VAL A 285 -11.51 40.81 25.68
C VAL A 285 -11.42 42.25 26.18
N GLU A 286 -12.03 42.54 27.32
CA GLU A 286 -12.08 43.90 27.87
C GLU A 286 -10.70 44.41 28.31
N ALA A 287 -9.85 43.56 28.87
CA ALA A 287 -8.54 43.95 29.37
C ALA A 287 -7.51 44.22 28.25
N LEU A 288 -7.78 43.78 27.02
CA LEU A 288 -6.79 43.75 25.94
C LEU A 288 -7.14 44.64 24.75
N VAL A 289 -8.13 45.53 24.92
CA VAL A 289 -8.48 46.56 23.93
C VAL A 289 -7.31 47.53 23.75
N GLY A 290 -6.82 47.68 22.53
CA GLY A 290 -5.73 48.60 22.18
C GLY A 290 -5.56 48.79 20.68
N ALA A 291 -4.91 49.89 20.29
CA ALA A 291 -4.67 50.22 18.89
C ALA A 291 -3.75 49.20 18.20
N ASP A 292 -3.93 49.03 16.89
CA ASP A 292 -3.14 48.12 16.04
C ASP A 292 -3.12 46.67 16.53
N THR A 293 -4.22 46.20 17.12
CA THR A 293 -4.37 44.81 17.58
C THR A 293 -5.53 44.11 16.90
N VAL A 294 -5.50 42.78 16.95
CA VAL A 294 -6.59 41.91 16.54
C VAL A 294 -7.00 41.04 17.72
N ASN A 295 -8.27 40.71 17.85
CA ASN A 295 -8.73 39.67 18.79
C ASN A 295 -9.55 38.64 18.02
N THR A 296 -9.12 37.38 18.02
CA THR A 296 -9.88 36.29 17.38
C THR A 296 -10.78 35.62 18.42
N LEU A 297 -12.08 35.69 18.18
CA LEU A 297 -13.12 35.37 19.16
C LEU A 297 -13.94 34.16 18.68
N PRO A 298 -14.20 33.17 19.55
CA PRO A 298 -15.19 32.15 19.24
C PRO A 298 -16.61 32.74 19.28
N ASP A 299 -17.56 32.05 18.66
CA ASP A 299 -18.96 32.50 18.54
C ASP A 299 -19.58 32.95 19.88
N ASP A 300 -19.36 32.19 20.96
CA ASP A 300 -19.93 32.49 22.28
C ASP A 300 -19.38 33.78 22.88
N THR A 301 -18.08 34.04 22.73
CA THR A 301 -17.45 35.28 23.21
C THR A 301 -17.88 36.49 22.38
N ILE A 302 -18.10 36.32 21.07
CA ILE A 302 -18.69 37.38 20.22
C ILE A 302 -20.09 37.73 20.72
N ASN A 303 -20.90 36.73 21.08
CA ASN A 303 -22.26 36.95 21.58
C ASN A 303 -22.25 37.63 22.96
N ALA A 304 -21.40 37.18 23.89
CA ALA A 304 -21.24 37.81 25.20
C ALA A 304 -20.80 39.28 25.07
N LEU A 305 -19.82 39.56 24.20
CA LEU A 305 -19.36 40.92 23.95
C LEU A 305 -20.47 41.81 23.39
N ALA A 306 -21.28 41.29 22.47
CA ALA A 306 -22.42 42.02 21.91
C ALA A 306 -23.55 42.28 22.93
N ASP A 307 -23.71 41.39 23.91
CA ASP A 307 -24.76 41.46 24.93
C ASP A 307 -24.41 42.42 26.08
N HIS A 308 -23.23 42.27 26.70
CA HIS A 308 -22.90 42.97 27.95
C HIS A 308 -21.46 43.51 28.06
N GLY A 309 -20.73 43.57 26.94
CA GLY A 309 -19.35 44.05 26.92
C GLY A 309 -19.13 45.50 27.36
N LYS A 310 -18.07 45.73 28.15
CA LYS A 310 -17.68 47.04 28.70
C LYS A 310 -16.28 47.42 28.22
N LEU A 311 -16.23 47.97 27.02
CA LEU A 311 -14.96 48.34 26.39
C LEU A 311 -14.38 49.62 27.00
N ARG A 312 -13.07 49.62 27.21
CA ARG A 312 -12.27 50.80 27.58
C ARG A 312 -11.16 51.00 26.56
N GLN A 313 -11.05 52.21 26.02
CA GLN A 313 -9.99 52.53 25.06
C GLN A 313 -8.62 52.38 25.71
N ASN A 314 -7.70 51.68 25.05
CA ASN A 314 -6.33 51.40 25.52
C ASN A 314 -6.26 50.66 26.87
N ALA A 315 -7.24 49.81 27.19
CA ALA A 315 -7.22 48.95 28.37
C ALA A 315 -5.95 48.09 28.50
N ILE A 316 -5.36 47.67 27.36
CA ILE A 316 -4.09 46.95 27.31
C ILE A 316 -2.91 47.73 27.93
N GLU A 317 -3.01 49.05 28.03
CA GLU A 317 -1.95 49.92 28.59
C GLU A 317 -2.15 50.24 30.07
N GLU A 318 -3.33 49.98 30.61
CA GLU A 318 -3.62 50.20 32.03
C GLU A 318 -2.69 49.35 32.90
N GLU A 319 -2.02 49.96 33.88
CA GLU A 319 -1.15 49.26 34.85
C GLU A 319 -0.06 48.35 34.23
N VAL A 320 0.42 48.66 33.02
CA VAL A 320 1.49 47.89 32.35
C VAL A 320 2.79 47.86 33.17
N ASP A 321 3.04 48.90 33.97
CA ASP A 321 4.17 49.02 34.90
C ASP A 321 4.10 47.99 36.04
N LYS A 322 2.91 47.47 36.36
CA LYS A 322 2.72 46.41 37.35
C LYS A 322 2.84 44.99 36.78
N ALA A 323 2.75 44.82 35.46
CA ALA A 323 2.81 43.50 34.83
C ALA A 323 4.09 42.70 35.15
N PRO A 324 5.30 43.31 35.22
CA PRO A 324 6.51 42.59 35.66
C PRO A 324 6.40 42.01 37.08
N LEU A 325 5.70 42.71 37.99
CA LEU A 325 5.55 42.27 39.39
C LEU A 325 4.75 40.97 39.50
N VAL A 326 3.85 40.69 38.55
CA VAL A 326 3.12 39.41 38.47
C VAL A 326 4.09 38.25 38.21
N PHE A 327 5.05 38.43 37.31
CA PHE A 327 6.07 37.42 37.02
C PHE A 327 7.07 37.24 38.17
N GLU A 328 7.46 38.32 38.83
CA GLU A 328 8.29 38.24 40.05
C GLU A 328 7.57 37.47 41.17
N ALA A 329 6.28 37.71 41.36
CA ALA A 329 5.47 37.00 42.34
C ALA A 329 5.28 35.52 41.96
N LEU A 330 5.06 35.23 40.68
CA LEU A 330 4.97 33.86 40.15
C LEU A 330 6.29 33.10 40.36
N GLN A 331 7.43 33.76 40.12
CA GLN A 331 8.75 33.19 40.37
C GLN A 331 9.00 32.95 41.87
N LYS A 332 8.56 33.86 42.76
CA LYS A 332 8.62 33.66 44.21
C LYS A 332 7.76 32.48 44.68
N ALA A 333 6.66 32.19 43.97
CA ALA A 333 5.86 30.99 44.15
C ALA A 333 6.48 29.72 43.52
N GLY A 334 7.72 29.80 43.00
CA GLY A 334 8.44 28.67 42.42
C GLY A 334 8.03 28.29 41.00
N ILE A 335 7.23 29.12 40.32
CA ILE A 335 6.74 28.85 38.97
C ILE A 335 7.55 29.71 37.97
N ASP A 336 8.33 29.06 37.10
CA ASP A 336 9.08 29.73 36.03
C ASP A 336 8.21 29.86 34.77
N ILE A 337 7.84 31.10 34.42
CA ILE A 337 7.03 31.37 33.23
C ILE A 337 7.68 30.88 31.92
N ARG A 338 9.01 30.80 31.84
CA ARG A 338 9.70 30.29 30.66
C ARG A 338 9.46 28.80 30.47
N PHE A 339 9.44 28.05 31.58
CA PHE A 339 9.09 26.63 31.54
C PHE A 339 7.62 26.43 31.17
N VAL A 340 6.71 27.21 31.77
CA VAL A 340 5.26 27.18 31.47
C VAL A 340 5.03 27.40 29.98
N THR A 341 5.60 28.47 29.41
CA THR A 341 5.42 28.82 28.00
C THR A 341 6.08 27.83 27.04
N TRP A 342 7.26 27.28 27.39
CA TRP A 342 7.87 26.18 26.65
C TRP A 342 6.97 24.94 26.64
N GLN A 343 6.41 24.56 27.79
CA GLN A 343 5.49 23.42 27.89
C GLN A 343 4.25 23.66 27.02
N LEU A 344 3.66 24.85 27.08
CA LEU A 344 2.49 25.20 26.27
C LEU A 344 2.76 25.20 24.76
N GLU A 345 3.95 25.62 24.31
CA GLU A 345 4.36 25.52 22.91
C GLU A 345 4.40 24.04 22.46
N ASN A 346 5.06 23.18 23.23
CA ASN A 346 5.19 21.74 22.93
C ASN A 346 3.84 21.01 22.96
N GLU A 347 3.04 21.23 24.01
CA GLU A 347 1.69 20.68 24.10
C GLU A 347 0.77 21.23 23.02
N GLY A 348 0.94 22.50 22.65
CA GLY A 348 0.19 23.15 21.59
C GLY A 348 0.38 22.47 20.24
N VAL A 349 1.65 22.24 19.85
CA VAL A 349 2.00 21.49 18.64
C VAL A 349 1.42 20.07 18.71
N LYS A 350 1.60 19.37 19.84
CA LYS A 350 1.09 18.01 20.01
C LYS A 350 -0.43 17.93 19.86
N LYS A 351 -1.19 18.80 20.53
CA LYS A 351 -2.66 18.86 20.44
C LYS A 351 -3.14 19.15 19.02
N PHE A 352 -2.37 19.92 18.24
CA PHE A 352 -2.69 20.18 16.84
C PHE A 352 -2.44 18.96 15.96
N VAL A 353 -1.33 18.24 16.17
CA VAL A 353 -1.07 16.95 15.52
C VAL A 353 -2.19 15.95 15.83
N GLU A 354 -2.53 15.77 17.11
CA GLU A 354 -3.62 14.87 17.53
C GLU A 354 -4.97 15.21 16.88
N SER A 355 -5.30 16.51 16.81
CA SER A 355 -6.55 16.96 16.17
C SER A 355 -6.53 16.74 14.65
N TYR A 356 -5.36 16.91 14.02
CA TYR A 356 -5.18 16.68 12.59
C TYR A 356 -5.29 15.18 12.27
N ASP A 357 -4.71 14.30 13.08
CA ASP A 357 -4.82 12.85 12.91
C ASP A 357 -6.25 12.36 13.03
N GLN A 358 -6.99 12.86 14.02
CA GLN A 358 -8.41 12.57 14.16
C GLN A 358 -9.22 13.02 12.95
N LEU A 359 -8.90 14.18 12.38
CA LEU A 359 -9.53 14.67 11.16
C LEU A 359 -9.21 13.78 9.95
N MET A 360 -7.94 13.46 9.74
CA MET A 360 -7.52 12.63 8.61
C MET A 360 -8.11 11.23 8.71
N ALA A 361 -8.13 10.64 9.91
CA ALA A 361 -8.76 9.34 10.15
C ALA A 361 -10.27 9.38 9.88
N ALA A 362 -10.98 10.38 10.39
CA ALA A 362 -12.42 10.49 10.18
C ALA A 362 -12.78 10.76 8.70
N LEU A 363 -11.93 11.49 7.98
CA LEU A 363 -12.10 11.71 6.55
C LEU A 363 -11.83 10.45 5.74
N GLU A 364 -10.83 9.67 6.16
CA GLU A 364 -10.58 8.35 5.59
C GLU A 364 -11.75 7.40 5.87
N ASP A 365 -12.29 7.37 7.08
CA ASP A 365 -13.49 6.59 7.42
C ASP A 365 -14.70 7.01 6.56
N LYS A 366 -14.92 8.32 6.37
CA LYS A 366 -15.95 8.82 5.44
C LYS A 366 -15.68 8.38 4.01
N ARG A 367 -14.44 8.48 3.52
CA ARG A 367 -14.05 8.04 2.17
C ARG A 367 -14.31 6.55 1.98
N VAL A 368 -13.85 5.72 2.90
CA VAL A 368 -14.06 4.27 2.94
C VAL A 368 -15.55 3.94 2.97
N SER A 369 -16.33 4.63 3.83
CA SER A 369 -17.78 4.44 3.91
C SER A 369 -18.50 4.85 2.63
N MET A 370 -18.07 5.90 1.94
CA MET A 370 -18.67 6.37 0.70
C MET A 370 -18.33 5.48 -0.49
N LEU A 371 -17.13 4.89 -0.49
CA LEU A 371 -16.77 3.84 -1.43
C LEU A 371 -17.53 2.53 -1.12
N GLY A 372 -17.84 2.23 0.13
CA GLY A 372 -18.70 1.09 0.48
C GLY A 372 -18.14 -0.24 -0.04
N ASP A 373 -18.95 -1.01 -0.78
CA ASP A 373 -18.50 -2.26 -1.44
C ASP A 373 -17.62 -2.02 -2.69
N ASP A 374 -17.30 -0.77 -3.02
CA ASP A 374 -16.40 -0.38 -4.12
C ASP A 374 -14.95 -0.22 -3.63
N ILE A 375 -14.63 -0.69 -2.43
CA ILE A 375 -13.26 -0.91 -1.98
C ILE A 375 -13.11 -2.35 -1.51
N SER A 376 -12.07 -3.02 -2.00
CA SER A 376 -11.71 -4.32 -1.44
C SER A 376 -11.13 -4.10 -0.05
N THR A 377 -11.73 -4.74 0.95
CA THR A 377 -11.30 -4.66 2.34
C THR A 377 -10.55 -5.92 2.75
N GLN A 378 -9.70 -5.78 3.78
CA GLN A 378 -9.07 -6.91 4.43
C GLN A 378 -9.14 -6.75 5.94
N VAL A 379 -9.28 -7.87 6.65
CA VAL A 379 -9.21 -7.93 8.10
C VAL A 379 -8.08 -8.86 8.48
N ALA A 380 -7.18 -8.40 9.34
CA ALA A 380 -6.02 -9.17 9.76
C ALA A 380 -6.01 -9.36 11.28
N SER A 381 -5.77 -10.60 11.69
CA SER A 381 -5.40 -10.97 13.04
C SER A 381 -3.92 -11.29 13.05
N TYR A 382 -3.14 -10.51 13.82
CA TYR A 382 -1.68 -10.58 13.80
C TYR A 382 -1.11 -11.63 14.78
N GLY A 383 -1.96 -12.31 15.55
CA GLY A 383 -1.52 -13.16 16.65
C GLY A 383 -0.60 -12.40 17.61
N SER A 384 0.58 -12.96 17.89
CA SER A 384 1.58 -12.33 18.76
C SER A 384 2.36 -11.17 18.11
N LEU A 385 2.18 -10.89 16.82
CA LEU A 385 3.01 -9.95 16.04
C LEU A 385 2.42 -8.53 15.95
N LYS A 386 1.40 -8.19 16.74
CA LYS A 386 0.71 -6.90 16.63
C LYS A 386 1.66 -5.70 16.78
N LYS A 387 2.59 -5.74 17.75
CA LYS A 387 3.53 -4.64 17.99
C LYS A 387 4.51 -4.46 16.83
N GLU A 388 4.99 -5.56 16.28
CA GLU A 388 5.89 -5.59 15.14
C GLU A 388 5.22 -5.05 13.88
N MET A 389 3.92 -5.36 13.69
CA MET A 389 3.12 -4.81 12.59
C MET A 389 2.92 -3.30 12.73
N GLU A 390 2.46 -2.83 13.90
CA GLU A 390 2.26 -1.39 14.15
C GLU A 390 3.54 -0.58 13.96
N ALA A 391 4.67 -1.10 14.47
CA ALA A 391 5.98 -0.48 14.27
C ALA A 391 6.42 -0.48 12.79
N ALA A 392 6.15 -1.57 12.06
CA ALA A 392 6.46 -1.65 10.63
C ALA A 392 5.64 -0.64 9.82
N TYR A 393 4.33 -0.54 10.06
CA TYR A 393 3.47 0.44 9.38
C TYR A 393 3.97 1.87 9.61
N ALA A 394 4.20 2.25 10.87
CA ALA A 394 4.69 3.60 11.21
C ALA A 394 6.04 3.91 10.52
N SER A 395 6.99 2.97 10.51
CA SER A 395 8.28 3.19 9.88
C SER A 395 8.20 3.31 8.35
N LEU A 396 7.30 2.57 7.71
CA LEU A 396 7.14 2.63 6.25
C LEU A 396 6.39 3.89 5.81
N ASP A 397 5.44 4.38 6.62
CA ASP A 397 4.82 5.70 6.42
C ASP A 397 5.84 6.83 6.56
N GLU A 398 6.68 6.81 7.61
CA GLU A 398 7.77 7.78 7.82
C GLU A 398 8.75 7.81 6.64
N LYS A 399 9.02 6.64 6.03
CA LYS A 399 9.90 6.49 4.86
C LYS A 399 9.20 6.76 3.52
N HIS A 400 7.92 7.14 3.55
CA HIS A 400 7.11 7.43 2.36
C HIS A 400 7.13 6.30 1.32
N VAL A 401 7.07 5.04 1.78
CA VAL A 401 7.23 3.88 0.89
C VAL A 401 6.17 3.83 -0.19
N ALA A 402 4.91 4.14 0.13
CA ALA A 402 3.84 4.19 -0.85
C ALA A 402 4.19 5.17 -1.99
N SER A 403 4.52 6.42 -1.66
CA SER A 403 4.86 7.43 -2.68
C SER A 403 6.10 7.06 -3.49
N ARG A 404 7.12 6.49 -2.86
CA ARG A 404 8.34 6.02 -3.54
C ARG A 404 8.07 4.86 -4.49
N LEU A 405 7.20 3.93 -4.11
CA LEU A 405 6.81 2.77 -4.92
C LEU A 405 6.14 3.23 -6.23
N TYR A 406 5.16 4.13 -6.14
CA TYR A 406 4.48 4.69 -7.31
C TYR A 406 5.39 5.61 -8.15
N ALA A 407 6.41 6.21 -7.54
CA ALA A 407 7.47 6.91 -8.26
C ALA A 407 8.48 5.96 -8.97
N LYS A 408 8.22 4.64 -8.94
CA LYS A 408 9.09 3.58 -9.44
C LYS A 408 10.51 3.69 -8.87
N ASP A 409 10.65 4.01 -7.58
CA ASP A 409 11.95 4.11 -6.91
C ASP A 409 12.57 2.71 -6.71
N PRO A 410 13.63 2.35 -7.45
CA PRO A 410 14.22 1.02 -7.35
C PRO A 410 15.00 0.82 -6.05
N TYR A 411 15.35 1.90 -5.35
CA TYR A 411 16.14 1.86 -4.11
C TYR A 411 15.33 1.43 -2.88
N LEU A 412 14.07 1.04 -3.07
CA LEU A 412 13.29 0.35 -2.05
C LEU A 412 13.85 -1.05 -1.75
N TRP A 413 14.39 -1.75 -2.75
CA TRP A 413 14.85 -3.14 -2.60
C TRP A 413 16.36 -3.30 -2.54
N LYS A 414 17.10 -2.61 -3.42
CA LYS A 414 18.55 -2.75 -3.56
C LYS A 414 19.21 -1.39 -3.76
N THR A 415 20.42 -1.23 -3.25
CA THR A 415 21.16 0.04 -3.29
C THR A 415 22.19 0.12 -4.42
N ASP A 416 22.51 -1.00 -5.07
CA ASP A 416 23.48 -1.03 -6.16
C ASP A 416 22.87 -0.57 -7.48
N ALA A 417 23.59 0.29 -8.21
CA ALA A 417 23.08 0.94 -9.41
C ALA A 417 22.70 -0.02 -10.56
N PRO A 418 23.45 -1.11 -10.86
CA PRO A 418 23.07 -2.05 -11.90
C PRO A 418 21.74 -2.76 -11.62
N THR A 419 21.55 -3.28 -10.41
CA THR A 419 20.29 -3.95 -10.04
C THR A 419 19.16 -2.94 -9.94
N ALA A 420 19.39 -1.74 -9.39
CA ALA A 420 18.40 -0.69 -9.33
C ALA A 420 17.87 -0.29 -10.72
N LYS A 421 18.73 -0.28 -11.75
CA LYS A 421 18.30 -0.05 -13.14
C LYS A 421 17.33 -1.13 -13.61
N LEU A 422 17.68 -2.41 -13.43
CA LEU A 422 16.85 -3.54 -13.85
C LEU A 422 15.51 -3.59 -13.10
N ILE A 423 15.51 -3.27 -11.80
CA ILE A 423 14.30 -3.15 -11.00
C ILE A 423 13.38 -2.09 -11.60
N LYS A 424 13.89 -0.89 -11.87
CA LYS A 424 13.09 0.20 -12.44
C LYS A 424 12.47 -0.19 -13.78
N GLU A 425 13.25 -0.86 -14.62
CA GLU A 425 12.82 -1.43 -15.91
C GLU A 425 11.89 -2.65 -15.76
N SER A 426 11.47 -3.03 -14.55
CA SER A 426 10.54 -4.14 -14.27
C SER A 426 9.26 -3.69 -13.55
N MET A 427 9.04 -2.38 -13.43
CA MET A 427 7.93 -1.78 -12.68
C MET A 427 6.81 -1.24 -13.59
N GLY A 428 6.73 -1.68 -14.85
CA GLY A 428 5.70 -1.26 -15.81
C GLY A 428 4.26 -1.62 -15.36
N TRP A 429 4.13 -2.72 -14.61
CA TRP A 429 2.85 -3.24 -14.13
C TRP A 429 2.10 -2.29 -13.18
N ILE A 430 2.79 -1.40 -12.47
CA ILE A 430 2.19 -0.47 -11.50
C ILE A 430 1.14 0.43 -12.15
N THR A 431 1.36 0.83 -13.40
CA THR A 431 0.58 1.85 -14.11
C THR A 431 -0.40 1.26 -15.12
N ILE A 432 -0.49 -0.08 -15.26
CA ILE A 432 -1.48 -0.72 -16.15
C ILE A 432 -2.91 -0.23 -15.84
N PRO A 433 -3.34 -0.12 -14.56
CA PRO A 433 -4.70 0.33 -14.27
C PRO A 433 -4.97 1.82 -14.53
N ASP A 434 -3.94 2.62 -14.85
CA ASP A 434 -4.10 4.06 -15.10
C ASP A 434 -4.76 4.34 -16.46
N SER A 435 -4.51 3.49 -17.46
CA SER A 435 -5.01 3.67 -18.83
C SER A 435 -5.00 2.34 -19.59
N TYR A 436 -6.19 1.78 -19.85
CA TYR A 436 -6.36 0.48 -20.50
C TYR A 436 -7.42 0.44 -21.61
N ASP A 437 -8.07 1.56 -21.93
CA ASP A 437 -9.15 1.64 -22.91
C ASP A 437 -8.75 1.11 -24.30
N ASP A 438 -7.54 1.45 -24.75
CA ASP A 438 -7.02 0.99 -26.04
C ASP A 438 -6.80 -0.52 -26.08
N ILE A 439 -6.28 -1.10 -24.99
CA ILE A 439 -6.08 -2.55 -24.83
C ILE A 439 -7.44 -3.26 -24.86
N VAL A 440 -8.41 -2.79 -24.08
CA VAL A 440 -9.77 -3.36 -24.04
C VAL A 440 -10.39 -3.34 -25.43
N LYS A 441 -10.29 -2.20 -26.13
CA LYS A 441 -10.84 -2.04 -27.47
C LYS A 441 -10.18 -2.98 -28.49
N GLU A 442 -8.86 -3.07 -28.49
CA GLU A 442 -8.10 -3.95 -29.39
C GLU A 442 -8.47 -5.42 -29.18
N LEU A 443 -8.38 -5.90 -27.93
CA LEU A 443 -8.58 -7.31 -27.60
C LEU A 443 -10.05 -7.74 -27.78
N THR A 444 -11.00 -6.88 -27.42
CA THR A 444 -12.43 -7.16 -27.63
C THR A 444 -12.75 -7.21 -29.13
N THR A 445 -12.25 -6.26 -29.92
CA THR A 445 -12.45 -6.26 -31.38
C THR A 445 -11.86 -7.51 -32.02
N PHE A 446 -10.66 -7.91 -31.59
CA PHE A 446 -10.04 -9.14 -32.07
C PHE A 446 -10.86 -10.38 -31.68
N SER A 447 -11.29 -10.48 -30.42
CA SER A 447 -12.09 -11.60 -29.93
C SER A 447 -13.41 -11.75 -30.69
N GLU A 448 -14.17 -10.66 -30.86
CA GLU A 448 -15.43 -10.70 -31.62
C GLU A 448 -15.21 -11.17 -33.05
N LYS A 449 -14.15 -10.71 -33.71
CA LYS A 449 -13.82 -11.15 -35.06
C LYS A 449 -13.55 -12.66 -35.13
N ILE A 450 -12.76 -13.19 -34.20
CA ILE A 450 -12.45 -14.63 -34.16
C ILE A 450 -13.71 -15.47 -33.90
N LYS A 451 -14.56 -15.01 -32.99
CA LYS A 451 -15.87 -15.61 -32.72
C LYS A 451 -16.77 -15.60 -33.96
N ASP A 452 -16.89 -14.46 -34.64
CA ASP A 452 -17.73 -14.32 -35.85
C ASP A 452 -17.22 -15.17 -37.03
N GLU A 453 -15.92 -15.45 -37.08
CA GLU A 453 -15.31 -16.37 -38.04
C GLU A 453 -15.59 -17.85 -37.72
N GLY A 454 -16.22 -18.17 -36.58
CA GLY A 454 -16.68 -19.51 -36.23
C GLY A 454 -15.67 -20.38 -35.49
N TYR A 455 -14.59 -19.81 -34.96
CA TYR A 455 -13.66 -20.52 -34.08
C TYR A 455 -14.36 -20.97 -32.80
N LYS A 456 -14.05 -22.19 -32.34
CA LYS A 456 -14.69 -22.84 -31.19
C LYS A 456 -13.76 -23.04 -30.01
N TYR A 457 -12.47 -23.19 -30.29
CA TYR A 457 -11.46 -23.49 -29.28
C TYR A 457 -10.33 -22.46 -29.37
N THR A 458 -9.74 -22.15 -28.21
CA THR A 458 -8.45 -21.48 -28.15
C THR A 458 -7.48 -22.31 -27.31
N VAL A 459 -6.33 -22.68 -27.86
CA VAL A 459 -5.31 -23.47 -27.16
C VAL A 459 -4.12 -22.57 -26.86
N LEU A 460 -3.87 -22.33 -25.58
CA LEU A 460 -2.69 -21.59 -25.15
C LEU A 460 -1.50 -22.52 -25.05
N LEU A 461 -0.44 -22.18 -25.78
CA LEU A 461 0.86 -22.85 -25.81
C LEU A 461 1.84 -22.02 -24.99
N GLY A 462 2.04 -22.41 -23.74
CA GLY A 462 2.76 -21.56 -22.79
C GLY A 462 3.30 -22.35 -21.60
N MET A 463 4.11 -21.67 -20.79
CA MET A 463 4.67 -22.25 -19.58
C MET A 463 4.84 -21.17 -18.51
N GLY A 464 4.64 -21.54 -17.25
CA GLY A 464 4.78 -20.63 -16.11
C GLY A 464 3.84 -19.43 -16.19
N GLY A 465 4.42 -18.21 -16.23
CA GLY A 465 3.66 -16.95 -16.12
C GLY A 465 2.76 -16.70 -17.32
N SER A 466 3.11 -17.28 -18.47
CA SER A 466 2.34 -17.19 -19.69
C SER A 466 1.15 -18.16 -19.75
N SER A 467 1.04 -19.14 -18.84
CA SER A 467 -0.05 -20.14 -18.84
C SER A 467 -0.92 -20.12 -17.57
N LEU A 468 -0.33 -19.83 -16.40
CA LEU A 468 -1.01 -19.97 -15.12
C LEU A 468 -2.23 -19.05 -14.96
N CYS A 469 -2.10 -17.79 -15.38
CA CYS A 469 -3.23 -16.85 -15.41
C CYS A 469 -4.40 -17.40 -16.24
N SER A 470 -4.10 -17.93 -17.42
CA SER A 470 -5.10 -18.48 -18.35
C SER A 470 -5.79 -19.71 -17.78
N GLU A 471 -5.07 -20.54 -17.02
CA GLU A 471 -5.65 -21.68 -16.31
C GLU A 471 -6.56 -21.24 -15.14
N VAL A 472 -6.18 -20.17 -14.42
CA VAL A 472 -7.06 -19.53 -13.42
C VAL A 472 -8.33 -19.00 -14.08
N ALA A 473 -8.19 -18.29 -15.21
CA ALA A 473 -9.32 -17.73 -15.95
C ALA A 473 -10.29 -18.83 -16.40
N ARG A 474 -9.76 -19.89 -17.01
CA ARG A 474 -10.52 -21.04 -17.50
C ARG A 474 -11.38 -21.67 -16.41
N LYS A 475 -10.77 -21.95 -15.25
CA LYS A 475 -11.45 -22.62 -14.12
C LYS A 475 -12.40 -21.69 -13.36
N THR A 476 -12.14 -20.39 -13.34
CA THR A 476 -12.93 -19.43 -12.57
C THR A 476 -14.16 -18.95 -13.34
N TYR A 477 -13.97 -18.48 -14.57
CA TYR A 477 -15.02 -17.81 -15.34
C TYR A 477 -15.81 -18.76 -16.24
N GLY A 478 -15.16 -19.83 -16.73
CA GLY A 478 -15.72 -20.67 -17.79
C GLY A 478 -15.86 -19.88 -19.10
N THR A 479 -16.56 -20.48 -20.06
CA THR A 479 -16.73 -19.91 -21.41
C THR A 479 -18.10 -19.25 -21.55
N ALA A 480 -18.14 -18.00 -22.01
CA ALA A 480 -19.39 -17.32 -22.34
C ALA A 480 -20.03 -17.92 -23.60
N SER A 481 -21.35 -17.80 -23.71
CA SER A 481 -22.08 -18.38 -24.84
C SER A 481 -21.61 -17.79 -26.18
N GLY A 482 -21.21 -18.66 -27.11
CA GLY A 482 -20.73 -18.28 -28.43
C GLY A 482 -19.24 -17.91 -28.51
N TYR A 483 -18.52 -17.89 -27.39
CA TYR A 483 -17.07 -17.65 -27.36
C TYR A 483 -16.28 -18.96 -27.33
N LEU A 484 -14.95 -18.86 -27.35
CA LEU A 484 -14.05 -19.99 -27.54
C LEU A 484 -13.78 -20.70 -26.21
N GLU A 485 -13.83 -22.03 -26.23
CA GLU A 485 -13.36 -22.85 -25.12
C GLU A 485 -11.83 -22.78 -25.01
N LEU A 486 -11.34 -22.21 -23.91
CA LEU A 486 -9.91 -22.14 -23.63
C LEU A 486 -9.38 -23.49 -23.12
N ILE A 487 -8.28 -23.94 -23.69
CA ILE A 487 -7.48 -25.08 -23.25
C ILE A 487 -6.05 -24.59 -23.01
N VAL A 488 -5.45 -24.94 -21.88
CA VAL A 488 -4.07 -24.58 -21.56
C VAL A 488 -3.18 -25.81 -21.71
N LEU A 489 -2.21 -25.74 -22.62
CA LEU A 489 -1.19 -26.76 -22.81
C LEU A 489 0.15 -26.25 -22.29
N ASP A 490 0.49 -26.69 -21.07
CA ASP A 490 1.73 -26.38 -20.38
C ASP A 490 2.43 -27.62 -19.78
N ASN A 491 2.11 -28.78 -20.34
CA ASN A 491 2.73 -30.06 -19.98
C ASN A 491 3.25 -30.74 -21.24
N THR A 492 4.53 -31.13 -21.22
CA THR A 492 5.24 -31.80 -22.31
C THR A 492 5.04 -33.31 -22.32
N ASP A 493 4.35 -33.88 -21.34
CA ASP A 493 3.89 -35.27 -21.33
C ASP A 493 3.08 -35.55 -22.61
N THR A 494 3.45 -36.62 -23.32
CA THR A 494 2.84 -36.99 -24.59
C THR A 494 1.34 -37.27 -24.50
N ALA A 495 0.84 -37.76 -23.37
CA ALA A 495 -0.59 -37.95 -23.16
C ALA A 495 -1.34 -36.61 -23.10
N ALA A 496 -0.75 -35.59 -22.46
CA ALA A 496 -1.36 -34.26 -22.37
C ALA A 496 -1.54 -33.63 -23.76
N ILE A 497 -0.53 -33.75 -24.62
CA ILE A 497 -0.55 -33.21 -25.99
C ILE A 497 -1.63 -33.91 -26.83
N LYS A 498 -1.73 -35.24 -26.71
CA LYS A 498 -2.75 -36.03 -27.41
C LYS A 498 -4.17 -35.74 -26.93
N ASP A 499 -4.36 -35.57 -25.62
CA ASP A 499 -5.65 -35.21 -25.05
C ASP A 499 -6.11 -33.85 -25.61
N VAL A 500 -5.20 -32.89 -25.74
CA VAL A 500 -5.50 -31.62 -26.43
C VAL A 500 -5.82 -31.84 -27.90
N GLU A 501 -4.99 -32.59 -28.64
CA GLU A 501 -5.24 -32.88 -30.07
C GLU A 501 -6.60 -33.55 -30.31
N ALA A 502 -7.00 -34.46 -29.43
CA ALA A 502 -8.26 -35.20 -29.52
C ALA A 502 -9.49 -34.40 -29.09
N SER A 503 -9.31 -33.34 -28.29
CA SER A 503 -10.41 -32.53 -27.75
C SER A 503 -10.79 -31.33 -28.62
N ILE A 504 -10.01 -31.05 -29.67
CA ILE A 504 -10.20 -29.86 -30.52
C ILE A 504 -10.55 -30.21 -31.97
N ASP A 505 -11.19 -29.26 -32.64
CA ASP A 505 -11.30 -29.22 -34.10
C ASP A 505 -10.24 -28.25 -34.64
N MET A 506 -9.17 -28.78 -35.23
CA MET A 506 -8.01 -27.96 -35.68
C MET A 506 -8.39 -26.82 -36.61
N GLU A 507 -9.36 -27.01 -37.52
CA GLU A 507 -9.77 -25.96 -38.46
C GLU A 507 -10.39 -24.75 -37.72
N HIS A 508 -11.16 -25.02 -36.66
CA HIS A 508 -11.85 -24.03 -35.84
C HIS A 508 -11.15 -23.78 -34.50
N THR A 509 -9.83 -23.96 -34.43
CA THR A 509 -9.03 -23.72 -33.22
C THR A 509 -8.01 -22.61 -33.43
N LEU A 510 -7.97 -21.65 -32.52
CA LEU A 510 -6.93 -20.62 -32.46
C LEU A 510 -5.85 -21.05 -31.45
N PHE A 511 -4.58 -20.99 -31.83
CA PHE A 511 -3.45 -21.31 -30.97
C PHE A 511 -2.74 -20.02 -30.55
N ILE A 512 -2.51 -19.86 -29.25
CA ILE A 512 -1.82 -18.71 -28.67
C ILE A 512 -0.41 -19.17 -28.28
N ALA A 513 0.60 -18.84 -29.08
CA ALA A 513 2.00 -19.04 -28.69
C ALA A 513 2.41 -17.90 -27.74
N ALA A 514 2.53 -18.20 -26.45
CA ALA A 514 2.79 -17.20 -25.41
C ALA A 514 4.19 -17.41 -24.79
N SER A 515 5.11 -16.50 -25.08
CA SER A 515 6.47 -16.51 -24.50
C SER A 515 7.09 -15.12 -24.54
N LYS A 516 7.40 -14.55 -23.37
CA LYS A 516 8.08 -13.24 -23.26
C LYS A 516 9.39 -13.21 -24.03
N SER A 517 10.28 -14.17 -23.75
CA SER A 517 11.60 -14.27 -24.42
C SER A 517 11.51 -14.76 -25.87
N GLY A 518 10.37 -15.30 -26.28
CA GLY A 518 10.16 -15.92 -27.59
C GLY A 518 10.95 -17.21 -27.85
N GLY A 519 11.62 -17.76 -26.82
CA GLY A 519 12.52 -18.91 -26.94
C GLY A 519 12.24 -20.03 -25.93
N THR A 520 11.08 -20.02 -25.28
CA THR A 520 10.68 -21.10 -24.35
C THR A 520 10.53 -22.42 -25.10
N ALA A 521 11.35 -23.43 -24.76
CA ALA A 521 11.45 -24.68 -25.52
C ALA A 521 10.09 -25.39 -25.66
N GLU A 522 9.29 -25.38 -24.60
CA GLU A 522 7.98 -26.03 -24.55
C GLU A 522 6.98 -25.34 -25.50
N THR A 523 6.84 -24.00 -25.40
CA THR A 523 6.00 -23.19 -26.31
C THR A 523 6.36 -23.43 -27.77
N ILE A 524 7.66 -23.39 -28.11
CA ILE A 524 8.12 -23.58 -29.48
C ILE A 524 7.89 -25.02 -29.96
N SER A 525 8.07 -26.01 -29.08
CA SER A 525 7.84 -27.42 -29.41
C SER A 525 6.36 -27.68 -29.68
N PHE A 526 5.45 -27.17 -28.84
CA PHE A 526 4.01 -27.30 -29.07
C PHE A 526 3.59 -26.62 -30.38
N PHE A 527 4.08 -25.41 -30.63
CA PHE A 527 3.80 -24.70 -31.88
C PHE A 527 4.20 -25.54 -33.09
N LYS A 528 5.46 -26.01 -33.13
CA LYS A 528 6.00 -26.83 -34.22
C LYS A 528 5.14 -28.07 -34.44
N TYR A 529 4.74 -28.74 -33.37
CA TYR A 529 3.89 -29.93 -33.42
C TYR A 529 2.53 -29.63 -34.06
N PHE A 530 1.74 -28.71 -33.49
CA PHE A 530 0.39 -28.42 -34.00
C PHE A 530 0.41 -27.84 -35.41
N TYR A 531 1.42 -27.02 -35.75
CA TYR A 531 1.58 -26.52 -37.11
C TYR A 531 1.81 -27.67 -38.10
N ALA A 532 2.67 -28.63 -37.77
CA ALA A 532 2.89 -29.80 -38.60
C ALA A 532 1.65 -30.71 -38.70
N GLN A 533 0.90 -30.90 -37.61
CA GLN A 533 -0.35 -31.67 -37.64
C GLN A 533 -1.38 -31.02 -38.57
N MET A 534 -1.51 -29.69 -38.55
CA MET A 534 -2.39 -28.96 -39.48
C MET A 534 -1.96 -29.13 -40.94
N GLN A 535 -0.66 -29.08 -41.23
CA GLN A 535 -0.14 -29.34 -42.57
C GLN A 535 -0.45 -30.78 -43.03
N GLN A 536 -0.28 -31.77 -42.15
CA GLN A 536 -0.61 -33.16 -42.44
C GLN A 536 -2.10 -33.37 -42.73
N LYS A 537 -2.98 -32.60 -42.08
CA LYS A 537 -4.42 -32.59 -42.37
C LYS A 537 -4.80 -31.80 -43.64
N GLY A 538 -3.84 -31.25 -44.36
CA GLY A 538 -4.05 -30.57 -45.64
C GLY A 538 -4.47 -29.10 -45.53
N MET A 539 -4.27 -28.46 -44.38
CA MET A 539 -4.56 -27.02 -44.22
C MET A 539 -3.54 -26.19 -45.01
N ALA A 540 -4.04 -25.37 -45.94
CA ALA A 540 -3.19 -24.60 -46.86
C ALA A 540 -2.45 -23.42 -46.19
N ASP A 541 -3.01 -22.85 -45.13
CA ASP A 541 -2.46 -21.68 -44.43
C ASP A 541 -2.59 -21.83 -42.90
N PRO A 542 -1.86 -22.77 -42.28
CA PRO A 542 -2.00 -23.04 -40.85
C PRO A 542 -1.73 -21.82 -39.98
N GLY A 543 -0.89 -20.88 -40.43
CA GLY A 543 -0.55 -19.64 -39.72
C GLY A 543 -1.76 -18.80 -39.32
N LYS A 544 -2.87 -18.85 -40.07
CA LYS A 544 -4.12 -18.18 -39.71
C LYS A 544 -4.74 -18.68 -38.41
N ASN A 545 -4.38 -19.87 -37.97
CA ASN A 545 -4.82 -20.45 -36.71
C ASN A 545 -3.86 -20.14 -35.55
N PHE A 546 -2.82 -19.32 -35.75
CA PHE A 546 -1.87 -18.96 -34.70
C PHE A 546 -1.82 -17.45 -34.46
N VAL A 547 -1.66 -17.09 -33.18
CA VAL A 547 -1.26 -15.75 -32.73
C VAL A 547 -0.07 -15.87 -31.77
N ALA A 548 0.72 -14.80 -31.67
CA ALA A 548 1.83 -14.72 -30.74
C ALA A 548 1.57 -13.63 -29.68
N ILE A 549 1.94 -13.90 -28.43
CA ILE A 549 2.09 -12.89 -27.37
C ILE A 549 3.55 -12.93 -26.90
N THR A 550 4.28 -11.84 -27.10
CA THR A 550 5.74 -11.82 -26.89
C THR A 550 6.30 -10.40 -26.73
N ASP A 551 7.56 -10.27 -26.30
CA ASP A 551 8.23 -8.98 -26.28
C ASP A 551 8.66 -8.51 -27.68
N PRO A 552 8.70 -7.18 -27.92
CA PRO A 552 9.28 -6.60 -29.12
C PRO A 552 10.68 -7.15 -29.45
N GLY A 553 10.86 -7.59 -30.70
CA GLY A 553 12.14 -8.06 -31.22
C GLY A 553 12.54 -9.49 -30.81
N SER A 554 11.68 -10.23 -30.10
CA SER A 554 11.95 -11.62 -29.72
C SER A 554 12.02 -12.55 -30.95
N PRO A 555 12.62 -13.76 -30.82
CA PRO A 555 12.59 -14.78 -31.87
C PRO A 555 11.18 -15.20 -32.28
N LEU A 556 10.20 -15.11 -31.38
CA LEU A 556 8.81 -15.47 -31.66
C LEU A 556 8.14 -14.44 -32.58
N VAL A 557 8.56 -13.17 -32.58
CA VAL A 557 8.11 -12.19 -33.59
C VAL A 557 8.52 -12.64 -34.99
N LYS A 558 9.79 -13.03 -35.16
CA LYS A 558 10.30 -13.52 -36.46
C LYS A 558 9.60 -14.79 -36.91
N MET A 559 9.35 -15.70 -35.98
CA MET A 559 8.60 -16.93 -36.25
C MET A 559 7.16 -16.63 -36.67
N ALA A 560 6.49 -15.69 -35.99
CA ALA A 560 5.14 -15.27 -36.36
C ALA A 560 5.09 -14.69 -37.79
N GLU A 561 6.11 -13.93 -38.20
CA GLU A 561 6.24 -13.43 -39.58
C GLU A 561 6.50 -14.56 -40.59
N GLU A 562 7.48 -15.44 -40.31
CA GLU A 562 7.87 -16.54 -41.20
C GLU A 562 6.72 -17.53 -41.45
N TYR A 563 6.00 -17.87 -40.39
CA TYR A 563 4.88 -18.81 -40.41
C TYR A 563 3.51 -18.12 -40.62
N LYS A 564 3.51 -16.82 -40.92
CA LYS A 564 2.33 -16.01 -41.24
C LYS A 564 1.21 -16.12 -40.21
N PHE A 565 1.56 -15.92 -38.94
CA PHE A 565 0.60 -15.86 -37.85
C PHE A 565 -0.42 -14.76 -38.14
N ARG A 566 -1.65 -14.99 -37.69
CA ARG A 566 -2.76 -14.06 -37.88
C ARG A 566 -2.51 -12.72 -37.22
N ALA A 567 -1.90 -12.72 -36.03
CA ALA A 567 -1.58 -11.53 -35.25
C ALA A 567 -0.42 -11.77 -34.29
N THR A 568 0.23 -10.68 -33.91
CA THR A 568 1.28 -10.64 -32.89
C THR A 568 0.98 -9.51 -31.92
N PHE A 569 0.77 -9.84 -30.66
CA PHE A 569 0.54 -8.92 -29.55
C PHE A 569 1.87 -8.66 -28.84
N LEU A 570 2.27 -7.40 -28.77
CA LEU A 570 3.57 -6.99 -28.24
C LEU A 570 3.43 -6.50 -26.80
N ASN A 571 4.04 -7.23 -25.88
CA ASN A 571 4.04 -6.90 -24.46
C ASN A 571 4.98 -5.73 -24.14
N ASP A 572 4.64 -4.94 -23.11
CA ASP A 572 5.57 -3.97 -22.56
C ASP A 572 6.74 -4.69 -21.88
N THR A 573 7.96 -4.42 -22.36
CA THR A 573 9.19 -5.01 -21.82
C THR A 573 9.37 -4.73 -20.34
N GLU A 574 8.78 -3.63 -19.82
CA GLU A 574 8.82 -3.26 -18.40
C GLU A 574 7.92 -4.13 -17.49
N ILE A 575 7.14 -5.05 -18.05
CA ILE A 575 6.26 -5.96 -17.30
C ILE A 575 6.91 -7.34 -17.22
N GLY A 576 7.27 -7.78 -16.00
CA GLY A 576 7.76 -9.14 -15.76
C GLY A 576 6.69 -10.20 -16.02
N GLY A 577 7.08 -11.39 -16.50
CA GLY A 577 6.11 -12.42 -16.94
C GLY A 577 5.19 -12.99 -15.84
N ARG A 578 5.53 -12.84 -14.56
CA ARG A 578 4.62 -13.19 -13.43
C ARG A 578 3.74 -12.02 -12.95
N TYR A 579 4.03 -10.81 -13.43
CA TYR A 579 3.29 -9.56 -13.22
C TYR A 579 2.49 -9.14 -14.46
N SER A 580 2.25 -10.08 -15.40
CA SER A 580 1.63 -9.81 -16.71
C SER A 580 0.17 -10.26 -16.79
N VAL A 581 -0.47 -10.54 -15.65
CA VAL A 581 -1.84 -11.04 -15.57
C VAL A 581 -2.86 -10.01 -16.10
N LEU A 582 -2.57 -8.72 -15.94
CA LEU A 582 -3.36 -7.60 -16.44
C LEU A 582 -2.84 -7.04 -17.78
N SER A 583 -1.89 -7.72 -18.45
CA SER A 583 -1.49 -7.41 -19.82
C SER A 583 -2.05 -8.42 -20.82
N ASP A 584 -1.71 -8.31 -22.10
CA ASP A 584 -2.19 -9.20 -23.17
C ASP A 584 -2.03 -10.69 -22.84
N PHE A 585 -1.00 -11.06 -22.08
CA PHE A 585 -0.78 -12.44 -21.63
C PHE A 585 -1.96 -13.03 -20.87
N GLY A 586 -2.60 -12.23 -20.00
CA GLY A 586 -3.80 -12.64 -19.29
C GLY A 586 -5.09 -12.22 -19.98
N LEU A 587 -5.12 -11.03 -20.57
CA LEU A 587 -6.35 -10.42 -21.09
C LEU A 587 -6.81 -11.02 -22.43
N LEU A 588 -5.90 -11.40 -23.34
CA LEU A 588 -6.31 -11.96 -24.64
C LEU A 588 -7.03 -13.32 -24.47
N PRO A 589 -6.50 -14.29 -23.69
CA PRO A 589 -7.23 -15.53 -23.41
C PRO A 589 -8.59 -15.28 -22.76
N MET A 590 -8.67 -14.35 -21.79
CA MET A 590 -9.93 -13.98 -21.13
C MET A 590 -10.95 -13.38 -22.12
N ALA A 591 -10.52 -12.48 -23.00
CA ALA A 591 -11.38 -11.88 -24.02
C ALA A 591 -11.91 -12.92 -25.00
N LEU A 592 -11.08 -13.87 -25.44
CA LEU A 592 -11.48 -14.97 -26.34
C LEU A 592 -12.50 -15.92 -25.73
N MET A 593 -12.51 -16.04 -24.40
CA MET A 593 -13.53 -16.78 -23.64
C MET A 593 -14.82 -15.99 -23.40
N GLY A 594 -14.83 -14.69 -23.74
CA GLY A 594 -15.95 -13.78 -23.49
C GLY A 594 -16.05 -13.29 -22.04
N VAL A 595 -14.92 -13.25 -21.31
CA VAL A 595 -14.85 -12.54 -20.02
C VAL A 595 -14.89 -11.03 -20.29
N ASP A 596 -15.65 -10.31 -19.47
CA ASP A 596 -15.69 -8.85 -19.50
C ASP A 596 -14.38 -8.26 -18.94
N ILE A 597 -13.40 -8.07 -19.84
CA ILE A 597 -12.08 -7.55 -19.49
C ILE A 597 -12.11 -6.07 -19.10
N ASP A 598 -13.11 -5.31 -19.56
CA ASP A 598 -13.30 -3.91 -19.15
C ASP A 598 -13.68 -3.86 -17.66
N ALA A 599 -14.71 -4.60 -17.26
CA ALA A 599 -15.11 -4.68 -15.86
C ALA A 599 -14.00 -5.26 -14.95
N LEU A 600 -13.19 -6.18 -15.48
CA LEU A 600 -12.03 -6.73 -14.76
C LEU A 600 -10.95 -5.65 -14.53
N LEU A 601 -10.62 -4.85 -15.54
CA LEU A 601 -9.63 -3.77 -15.43
C LEU A 601 -10.15 -2.57 -14.62
N GLN A 602 -11.45 -2.28 -14.67
CA GLN A 602 -12.10 -1.33 -13.75
C GLN A 602 -11.92 -1.77 -12.29
N SER A 603 -12.04 -3.07 -12.01
CA SER A 603 -11.75 -3.60 -10.67
C SER A 603 -10.27 -3.45 -10.29
N ALA A 604 -9.34 -3.62 -11.23
CA ALA A 604 -7.91 -3.35 -11.01
C ALA A 604 -7.64 -1.88 -10.71
N GLN A 605 -8.25 -0.97 -11.46
CA GLN A 605 -8.15 0.49 -11.26
C GLN A 605 -8.68 0.92 -9.90
N GLN A 606 -9.80 0.32 -9.47
CA GLN A 606 -10.35 0.56 -8.14
C GLN A 606 -9.37 0.12 -7.03
N MET A 607 -8.70 -1.03 -7.17
CA MET A 607 -7.66 -1.45 -6.23
C MET A 607 -6.43 -0.54 -6.26
N HIS A 608 -6.03 -0.08 -7.45
CA HIS A 608 -4.94 0.88 -7.63
C HIS A 608 -5.20 2.17 -6.85
N ILE A 609 -6.39 2.77 -7.01
CA ILE A 609 -6.82 3.94 -6.25
C ILE A 609 -6.81 3.65 -4.75
N SER A 610 -7.36 2.50 -4.35
CA SER A 610 -7.43 2.08 -2.93
C SER A 610 -6.06 1.86 -2.30
N SER A 611 -5.05 1.55 -3.12
CA SER A 611 -3.67 1.28 -2.72
C SER A 611 -2.72 2.41 -3.11
N GLY A 612 -3.22 3.61 -3.41
CA GLY A 612 -2.45 4.69 -4.01
C GLY A 612 -1.35 5.30 -3.12
N ALA A 613 -0.52 6.15 -3.73
CA ALA A 613 0.69 6.76 -3.15
C ALA A 613 0.49 7.58 -1.86
N ALA A 614 -0.72 8.10 -1.64
CA ALA A 614 -1.08 8.92 -0.49
C ALA A 614 -1.98 8.19 0.53
N VAL A 615 -2.26 6.90 0.32
CA VAL A 615 -2.97 6.07 1.30
C VAL A 615 -1.97 5.56 2.35
N PRO A 616 -2.20 5.81 3.66
CA PRO A 616 -1.34 5.32 4.73
C PRO A 616 -1.11 3.82 4.65
N VAL A 617 0.08 3.35 4.98
CA VAL A 617 0.51 1.95 4.78
C VAL A 617 -0.45 0.96 5.46
N ALA A 618 -0.96 1.27 6.66
CA ALA A 618 -1.88 0.38 7.38
C ALA A 618 -3.24 0.22 6.68
N SER A 619 -3.73 1.28 6.02
CA SER A 619 -5.02 1.33 5.32
C SER A 619 -4.90 0.98 3.83
N ASN A 620 -3.68 0.94 3.30
CA ASN A 620 -3.38 0.57 1.93
C ASN A 620 -3.44 -0.96 1.78
N PRO A 621 -4.44 -1.55 1.11
CA PRO A 621 -4.65 -2.99 1.20
C PRO A 621 -3.53 -3.81 0.56
N GLY A 622 -2.99 -3.40 -0.60
CA GLY A 622 -1.86 -4.12 -1.22
C GLY A 622 -0.57 -3.98 -0.41
N ILE A 623 -0.21 -2.78 0.06
CA ILE A 623 1.00 -2.60 0.87
C ILE A 623 0.85 -3.30 2.22
N SER A 624 -0.30 -3.16 2.89
CA SER A 624 -0.58 -3.78 4.19
C SER A 624 -0.48 -5.30 4.12
N LEU A 625 -1.04 -5.94 3.08
CA LEU A 625 -0.89 -7.39 2.88
C LEU A 625 0.58 -7.79 2.71
N GLY A 626 1.36 -7.03 1.93
CA GLY A 626 2.79 -7.28 1.73
C GLY A 626 3.61 -7.13 3.03
N VAL A 627 3.29 -6.13 3.84
CA VAL A 627 3.91 -5.94 5.17
C VAL A 627 3.58 -7.12 6.08
N ILE A 628 2.33 -7.57 6.11
CA ILE A 628 1.92 -8.73 6.91
C ILE A 628 2.73 -9.96 6.52
N MET A 629 2.79 -10.29 5.22
CA MET A 629 3.58 -11.43 4.75
C MET A 629 5.06 -11.30 5.10
N GLY A 630 5.66 -10.13 4.88
CA GLY A 630 7.08 -9.90 5.14
C GLY A 630 7.46 -9.93 6.61
N ILE A 631 6.64 -9.35 7.49
CA ILE A 631 6.87 -9.37 8.95
C ILE A 631 6.63 -10.78 9.49
N CYS A 632 5.59 -11.48 9.05
CA CYS A 632 5.40 -12.89 9.39
C CYS A 632 6.64 -13.72 9.02
N ALA A 633 7.16 -13.59 7.80
CA ALA A 633 8.36 -14.30 7.36
C ALA A 633 9.60 -14.00 8.22
N LYS A 634 9.84 -12.73 8.56
CA LYS A 634 10.94 -12.34 9.47
C LYS A 634 10.86 -12.98 10.86
N HIS A 635 9.65 -13.35 11.28
CA HIS A 635 9.38 -13.99 12.56
C HIS A 635 9.11 -15.51 12.42
N GLY A 636 9.63 -16.13 11.36
CA GLY A 636 9.57 -17.58 11.14
C GLY A 636 8.22 -18.09 10.65
N ARG A 637 7.36 -17.20 10.15
CA ARG A 637 6.04 -17.51 9.56
C ARG A 637 5.99 -17.21 8.07
N ASP A 638 6.83 -17.90 7.32
CA ASP A 638 7.05 -17.77 5.88
C ASP A 638 6.10 -18.64 5.03
N LYS A 639 5.25 -19.48 5.64
CA LYS A 639 4.34 -20.39 4.91
C LYS A 639 2.98 -19.73 4.73
N VAL A 640 2.78 -19.12 3.56
CA VAL A 640 1.53 -18.43 3.19
C VAL A 640 0.53 -19.47 2.72
N THR A 641 -0.40 -19.83 3.60
CA THR A 641 -1.39 -20.89 3.38
C THR A 641 -2.68 -20.28 2.85
N PHE A 642 -3.00 -20.59 1.61
CA PHE A 642 -4.19 -20.08 0.95
C PHE A 642 -5.43 -20.89 1.34
N VAL A 643 -6.48 -20.18 1.72
CA VAL A 643 -7.81 -20.73 1.98
C VAL A 643 -8.77 -20.00 1.04
N LEU A 644 -9.15 -20.62 -0.05
CA LEU A 644 -9.86 -19.96 -1.13
C LEU A 644 -11.27 -20.54 -1.25
N SER A 645 -12.30 -19.70 -1.42
CA SER A 645 -13.64 -20.24 -1.72
C SER A 645 -13.62 -21.11 -2.97
N ALA A 646 -14.49 -22.12 -3.01
CA ALA A 646 -14.53 -23.12 -4.07
C ALA A 646 -14.60 -22.49 -5.49
N SER A 647 -15.42 -21.45 -5.68
CA SER A 647 -15.62 -20.81 -6.99
C SER A 647 -14.42 -20.01 -7.50
N ILE A 648 -13.43 -19.72 -6.64
CA ILE A 648 -12.19 -18.99 -6.97
C ILE A 648 -10.94 -19.77 -6.53
N GLY A 649 -11.07 -21.06 -6.21
CA GLY A 649 -9.97 -21.88 -5.70
C GLY A 649 -8.77 -21.97 -6.65
N SER A 650 -9.00 -21.77 -7.96
CA SER A 650 -7.92 -21.76 -8.96
C SER A 650 -7.00 -20.55 -8.86
N PHE A 651 -7.39 -19.45 -8.19
CA PHE A 651 -6.55 -18.26 -7.98
C PHE A 651 -5.18 -18.61 -7.38
N GLY A 652 -5.15 -19.61 -6.50
CA GLY A 652 -3.92 -20.07 -5.85
C GLY A 652 -2.83 -20.55 -6.82
N TYR A 653 -3.17 -20.99 -8.04
CA TYR A 653 -2.17 -21.43 -9.03
C TYR A 653 -1.28 -20.29 -9.51
N TRP A 654 -1.87 -19.11 -9.75
CA TRP A 654 -1.12 -17.91 -10.14
C TRP A 654 -0.41 -17.29 -8.93
N ALA A 655 -1.10 -17.17 -7.80
CA ALA A 655 -0.52 -16.58 -6.59
C ALA A 655 0.70 -17.36 -6.07
N GLU A 656 0.67 -18.69 -6.20
CA GLU A 656 1.80 -19.56 -5.86
C GLU A 656 3.04 -19.24 -6.71
N GLN A 657 2.89 -19.06 -8.01
CA GLN A 657 3.99 -18.63 -8.86
C GLN A 657 4.48 -17.23 -8.46
N LEU A 658 3.57 -16.27 -8.35
CA LEU A 658 3.90 -14.88 -8.07
C LEU A 658 4.76 -14.78 -6.81
N LEU A 659 4.35 -15.42 -5.71
CA LEU A 659 5.09 -15.41 -4.46
C LEU A 659 6.40 -16.19 -4.55
N ALA A 660 6.39 -17.43 -5.03
CA ALA A 660 7.56 -18.29 -5.01
C ALA A 660 8.69 -17.77 -5.91
N GLU A 661 8.38 -17.32 -7.13
CA GLU A 661 9.39 -16.75 -8.02
C GLU A 661 9.91 -15.40 -7.55
N SER A 662 9.01 -14.53 -7.09
CA SER A 662 9.42 -13.20 -6.66
C SER A 662 10.23 -13.27 -5.38
N THR A 663 9.92 -14.20 -4.48
CA THR A 663 10.53 -14.20 -3.15
C THR A 663 11.61 -15.24 -2.90
N GLY A 664 11.59 -16.36 -3.62
CA GLY A 664 12.44 -17.53 -3.39
C GLY A 664 13.87 -17.37 -3.88
N LYS A 665 14.67 -16.53 -3.23
CA LYS A 665 16.05 -16.21 -3.63
C LYS A 665 16.89 -15.75 -2.44
N GLU A 666 18.21 -15.76 -2.61
CA GLU A 666 19.17 -15.34 -1.57
C GLU A 666 19.00 -16.09 -0.22
N GLY A 667 18.53 -17.35 -0.27
CA GLY A 667 18.26 -18.14 0.93
C GLY A 667 17.02 -17.69 1.72
N LYS A 668 16.18 -16.84 1.14
CA LYS A 668 14.93 -16.32 1.71
C LYS A 668 13.77 -16.63 0.77
N GLY A 669 12.55 -16.49 1.27
CA GLY A 669 11.34 -16.60 0.44
C GLY A 669 10.10 -16.88 1.25
N LEU A 670 8.97 -16.60 0.64
CA LEU A 670 7.66 -17.03 1.08
C LEU A 670 7.36 -18.38 0.42
N ILE A 671 6.86 -19.33 1.21
CA ILE A 671 6.45 -20.64 0.74
C ILE A 671 4.93 -20.58 0.56
N PRO A 672 4.42 -20.41 -0.67
CA PRO A 672 3.00 -20.53 -0.93
C PRO A 672 2.55 -21.98 -0.72
N VAL A 673 1.47 -22.14 0.03
CA VAL A 673 0.85 -23.43 0.30
C VAL A 673 -0.57 -23.39 -0.25
N ASN A 674 -0.72 -23.94 -1.46
CA ASN A 674 -2.00 -24.02 -2.15
C ASN A 674 -2.61 -25.43 -2.08
N GLY A 675 -3.94 -25.49 -2.01
CA GLY A 675 -4.72 -26.73 -2.05
C GLY A 675 -4.45 -27.72 -0.91
N GLU A 676 -3.92 -27.26 0.23
CA GLU A 676 -3.83 -28.03 1.47
C GLU A 676 -5.09 -27.77 2.31
N GLU A 677 -5.95 -28.78 2.46
CA GLU A 677 -7.21 -28.65 3.20
C GLU A 677 -6.99 -28.24 4.66
N LEU A 678 -7.85 -27.39 5.23
CA LEU A 678 -7.70 -26.96 6.61
C LEU A 678 -7.93 -28.10 7.62
N GLY A 679 -6.96 -28.28 8.53
CA GLY A 679 -7.03 -29.17 9.69
C GLY A 679 -7.30 -28.42 11.01
N ALA A 680 -7.25 -29.14 12.12
CA ALA A 680 -7.30 -28.56 13.46
C ALA A 680 -5.97 -27.89 13.85
N PRO A 681 -5.93 -26.97 14.83
CA PRO A 681 -4.70 -26.24 15.16
C PRO A 681 -3.50 -27.11 15.55
N ASP A 682 -3.73 -28.28 16.14
CA ASP A 682 -2.68 -29.18 16.63
C ASP A 682 -1.88 -29.87 15.51
N VAL A 683 -2.37 -29.86 14.27
CA VAL A 683 -1.66 -30.41 13.10
C VAL A 683 -0.78 -29.38 12.37
N TYR A 684 -0.65 -28.15 12.90
CA TYR A 684 0.19 -27.10 12.31
C TYR A 684 1.39 -26.74 13.19
N GLY A 685 2.52 -26.46 12.54
CA GLY A 685 3.65 -25.77 13.16
C GLY A 685 3.38 -24.26 13.32
N PRO A 686 4.18 -23.55 14.14
CA PRO A 686 4.00 -22.11 14.38
C PRO A 686 4.46 -21.23 13.20
N ASP A 687 4.68 -21.81 12.02
CA ASP A 687 5.31 -21.22 10.83
C ASP A 687 4.30 -20.75 9.76
N ARG A 688 3.00 -20.85 10.06
CA ARG A 688 1.92 -20.47 9.13
C ARG A 688 1.49 -19.01 9.27
N LEU A 689 1.17 -18.43 8.12
CA LEU A 689 0.25 -17.32 7.91
C LEU A 689 -0.90 -17.85 7.06
N PHE A 690 -2.15 -17.71 7.51
CA PHE A 690 -3.32 -18.11 6.72
C PHE A 690 -3.93 -16.90 6.01
N VAL A 691 -4.20 -17.02 4.71
CA VAL A 691 -4.86 -15.99 3.93
C VAL A 691 -6.13 -16.56 3.31
N HIS A 692 -7.27 -16.12 3.84
CA HIS A 692 -8.59 -16.51 3.38
C HIS A 692 -9.13 -15.48 2.39
N MET A 693 -9.22 -15.84 1.11
CA MET A 693 -9.94 -15.04 0.12
C MET A 693 -11.28 -15.69 -0.14
N TYR A 694 -12.36 -14.94 0.09
CA TYR A 694 -13.69 -15.52 0.02
C TYR A 694 -14.68 -14.71 -0.81
N LEU A 695 -15.49 -15.44 -1.58
CA LEU A 695 -16.70 -14.93 -2.22
C LEU A 695 -17.87 -15.11 -1.26
N PRO A 696 -18.61 -14.03 -0.89
CA PRO A 696 -19.80 -14.14 -0.05
C PRO A 696 -20.90 -15.06 -0.61
N ALA A 697 -20.90 -15.29 -1.93
CA ALA A 697 -21.86 -16.17 -2.60
C ALA A 697 -21.58 -17.67 -2.38
N ASP A 698 -20.35 -18.04 -1.98
CA ASP A 698 -19.98 -19.42 -1.68
C ASP A 698 -20.26 -19.74 -0.20
N ASP A 699 -20.45 -21.03 0.13
CA ASP A 699 -20.48 -21.48 1.52
C ASP A 699 -19.06 -21.57 2.08
N ASN A 700 -18.72 -20.64 2.98
CA ASN A 700 -17.42 -20.54 3.64
C ASN A 700 -17.48 -20.93 5.13
N SER A 701 -18.62 -21.44 5.59
CA SER A 701 -18.88 -21.64 7.03
C SER A 701 -17.89 -22.61 7.69
N ALA A 702 -17.57 -23.72 7.01
CA ALA A 702 -16.64 -24.73 7.51
C ALA A 702 -15.20 -24.19 7.62
N ASP A 703 -14.76 -23.43 6.62
CA ASP A 703 -13.41 -22.83 6.62
C ASP A 703 -13.30 -21.73 7.66
N GLU A 704 -14.29 -20.85 7.78
CA GLU A 704 -14.29 -19.80 8.80
C GLU A 704 -14.29 -20.38 10.23
N GLN A 705 -15.01 -21.47 10.47
CA GLN A 705 -14.97 -22.15 11.77
C GLN A 705 -13.55 -22.64 12.12
N LYS A 706 -12.85 -23.26 11.15
CA LYS A 706 -11.48 -23.76 11.34
C LYS A 706 -10.48 -22.61 11.49
N LEU A 707 -10.62 -21.56 10.68
CA LEU A 707 -9.78 -20.36 10.74
C LEU A 707 -9.90 -19.66 12.09
N LYS A 708 -11.11 -19.56 12.65
CA LYS A 708 -11.32 -19.00 14.00
C LYS A 708 -10.62 -19.85 15.08
N ALA A 709 -10.60 -21.17 14.93
CA ALA A 709 -9.86 -22.05 15.85
C ALA A 709 -8.34 -21.83 15.72
N LEU A 710 -7.82 -21.68 14.50
CA LEU A 710 -6.40 -21.37 14.24
C LEU A 710 -6.01 -20.00 14.80
N GLU A 711 -6.86 -19.00 14.62
CA GLU A 711 -6.68 -17.66 15.17
C GLU A 711 -6.63 -17.68 16.71
N THR A 712 -7.55 -18.44 17.34
CA THR A 712 -7.56 -18.62 18.80
C THR A 712 -6.29 -19.34 19.29
N ALA A 713 -5.73 -20.24 18.48
CA ALA A 713 -4.45 -20.90 18.75
C ALA A 713 -3.23 -19.99 18.48
N GLY A 714 -3.43 -18.75 18.03
CA GLY A 714 -2.37 -17.75 17.86
C GLY A 714 -1.74 -17.71 16.46
N HIS A 715 -2.32 -18.39 15.47
CA HIS A 715 -1.89 -18.23 14.08
C HIS A 715 -2.38 -16.90 13.50
N PRO A 716 -1.54 -16.15 12.77
CA PRO A 716 -1.99 -15.02 11.99
C PRO A 716 -2.97 -15.45 10.89
N VAL A 717 -4.07 -14.71 10.76
CA VAL A 717 -5.11 -14.94 9.76
C VAL A 717 -5.47 -13.62 9.09
N VAL A 718 -5.40 -13.59 7.76
CA VAL A 718 -5.89 -12.48 6.93
C VAL A 718 -7.15 -12.94 6.21
N ARG A 719 -8.21 -12.13 6.24
CA ARG A 719 -9.47 -12.36 5.54
C ARG A 719 -9.67 -11.27 4.51
N ILE A 720 -9.88 -11.68 3.26
CA ILE A 720 -10.09 -10.81 2.10
C ILE A 720 -11.45 -11.16 1.51
N LYS A 721 -12.37 -10.19 1.53
CA LYS A 721 -13.69 -10.33 0.90
C LYS A 721 -13.55 -9.98 -0.59
N VAL A 722 -13.81 -10.94 -1.46
CA VAL A 722 -13.87 -10.75 -2.91
C VAL A 722 -15.34 -10.59 -3.30
N LYS A 723 -15.72 -9.47 -3.94
CA LYS A 723 -17.13 -9.13 -4.20
C LYS A 723 -17.78 -10.05 -5.24
N SER A 724 -17.05 -10.39 -6.28
CA SER A 724 -17.49 -11.22 -7.41
C SER A 724 -16.28 -11.85 -8.08
N LYS A 725 -16.49 -12.80 -9.00
CA LYS A 725 -15.38 -13.35 -9.79
C LYS A 725 -14.64 -12.28 -10.59
N ILE A 726 -15.36 -11.32 -11.18
CA ILE A 726 -14.77 -10.19 -11.92
C ILE A 726 -13.87 -9.32 -11.02
N ALA A 727 -14.20 -9.23 -9.72
CA ALA A 727 -13.40 -8.48 -8.75
C ALA A 727 -11.99 -9.08 -8.52
N LEU A 728 -11.68 -10.26 -9.08
CA LEU A 728 -10.31 -10.77 -9.11
C LEU A 728 -9.36 -9.86 -9.90
N GLY A 729 -9.85 -9.01 -10.81
CA GLY A 729 -9.04 -7.97 -11.44
C GLY A 729 -8.33 -7.08 -10.42
N GLY A 730 -9.06 -6.63 -9.40
CA GLY A 730 -8.50 -5.92 -8.24
C GLY A 730 -7.52 -6.76 -7.44
N GLU A 731 -7.83 -8.03 -7.20
CA GLU A 731 -6.97 -8.91 -6.41
C GLU A 731 -5.65 -9.23 -7.13
N TYR A 732 -5.64 -9.38 -8.45
CA TYR A 732 -4.40 -9.51 -9.20
C TYR A 732 -3.45 -8.34 -8.92
N TYR A 733 -3.94 -7.11 -9.03
CA TYR A 733 -3.14 -5.91 -8.72
C TYR A 733 -2.70 -5.86 -7.25
N ARG A 734 -3.61 -6.16 -6.31
CA ARG A 734 -3.29 -6.21 -4.87
C ARG A 734 -2.12 -7.16 -4.59
N TRP A 735 -2.17 -8.36 -5.14
CA TRP A 735 -1.19 -9.41 -4.86
C TRP A 735 0.16 -9.13 -5.51
N GLU A 736 0.19 -8.50 -6.68
CA GLU A 736 1.42 -7.96 -7.29
C GLU A 736 2.08 -6.92 -6.37
N LEU A 737 1.29 -5.95 -5.88
CA LEU A 737 1.77 -4.93 -4.93
C LEU A 737 2.28 -5.55 -3.63
N ALA A 738 1.49 -6.47 -3.06
CA ALA A 738 1.80 -7.15 -1.81
C ALA A 738 3.08 -7.98 -1.92
N THR A 739 3.29 -8.65 -3.05
CA THR A 739 4.49 -9.47 -3.30
C THR A 739 5.74 -8.59 -3.39
N ALA A 740 5.66 -7.47 -4.11
CA ALA A 740 6.76 -6.53 -4.22
C ALA A 740 7.14 -5.94 -2.85
N ILE A 741 6.14 -5.55 -2.04
CA ILE A 741 6.35 -5.04 -0.67
C ILE A 741 6.88 -6.13 0.27
N ALA A 742 6.41 -7.37 0.18
CA ALA A 742 6.95 -8.47 0.98
C ALA A 742 8.44 -8.70 0.64
N GLY A 743 8.80 -8.65 -0.64
CA GLY A 743 10.20 -8.69 -1.10
C GLY A 743 11.06 -7.57 -0.51
N MET A 744 10.54 -6.34 -0.48
CA MET A 744 11.19 -5.20 0.18
C MET A 744 11.41 -5.47 1.67
N VAL A 745 10.37 -5.92 2.37
CA VAL A 745 10.44 -6.16 3.82
C VAL A 745 11.47 -7.24 4.13
N ILE A 746 11.50 -8.38 3.41
CA ILE A 746 12.47 -9.45 3.65
C ILE A 746 13.85 -9.18 3.03
N GLY A 747 13.99 -8.11 2.24
CA GLY A 747 15.26 -7.59 1.73
C GLY A 747 15.80 -8.37 0.54
N ILE A 748 15.00 -8.52 -0.50
CA ILE A 748 15.32 -9.17 -1.78
C ILE A 748 14.79 -8.32 -2.95
N ASP A 749 15.30 -8.57 -4.16
CA ASP A 749 14.71 -8.05 -5.39
C ASP A 749 13.53 -8.94 -5.83
N PRO A 750 12.28 -8.46 -5.91
CA PRO A 750 11.15 -9.29 -6.30
C PRO A 750 11.05 -9.53 -7.83
N PHE A 751 11.88 -8.88 -8.65
CA PHE A 751 11.71 -8.83 -10.11
C PHE A 751 12.68 -9.72 -10.90
N ASP A 752 13.82 -10.11 -10.33
CA ASP A 752 14.76 -11.06 -10.96
C ASP A 752 14.38 -12.55 -10.78
N GLN A 753 15.08 -13.47 -11.48
CA GLN A 753 14.82 -14.92 -11.45
C GLN A 753 16.05 -15.79 -11.82
N PRO A 754 17.16 -15.73 -11.07
CA PRO A 754 18.43 -16.33 -11.49
C PRO A 754 18.40 -17.87 -11.62
N ASN A 755 17.62 -18.58 -10.80
CA ASN A 755 17.64 -20.05 -10.74
C ASN A 755 16.70 -20.73 -11.73
N VAL A 756 15.82 -19.99 -12.40
CA VAL A 756 15.04 -20.52 -13.53
C VAL A 756 15.95 -20.77 -14.73
N ALA A 757 16.91 -19.88 -15.00
CA ALA A 757 17.87 -20.02 -16.08
C ALA A 757 18.76 -21.28 -15.93
N GLU A 758 19.12 -21.62 -14.69
CA GLU A 758 19.92 -22.80 -14.33
C GLU A 758 19.25 -24.12 -14.77
N SER A 759 17.97 -24.33 -14.45
CA SER A 759 17.25 -25.55 -14.86
C SER A 759 17.06 -25.65 -16.38
N LYS A 760 16.86 -24.50 -17.06
CA LYS A 760 16.81 -24.45 -18.53
C LYS A 760 18.13 -24.90 -19.13
N GLN A 761 19.24 -24.44 -18.57
CA GLN A 761 20.57 -24.84 -19.03
C GLN A 761 20.83 -26.35 -18.80
N ASN A 762 20.44 -26.88 -17.65
CA ASN A 762 20.58 -28.31 -17.35
C ASN A 762 19.76 -29.19 -18.30
N THR A 763 18.51 -28.79 -18.59
CA THR A 763 17.66 -29.46 -19.59
C THR A 763 18.31 -29.42 -20.97
N ASN A 764 18.79 -28.25 -21.41
CA ASN A 764 19.46 -28.10 -22.70
C ASN A 764 20.74 -28.92 -22.83
N ASN A 765 21.50 -29.08 -21.74
CA ASN A 765 22.70 -29.92 -21.73
C ASN A 765 22.33 -31.40 -21.88
N LEU A 766 21.28 -31.86 -21.20
CA LEU A 766 20.74 -33.22 -21.33
C LEU A 766 20.23 -33.51 -22.75
N LEU A 767 19.54 -32.55 -23.38
CA LEU A 767 19.06 -32.71 -24.76
C LEU A 767 20.23 -32.77 -25.76
N LYS A 768 21.30 -32.00 -25.54
CA LYS A 768 22.53 -32.09 -26.35
C LYS A 768 23.24 -33.43 -26.18
N GLU A 769 23.24 -33.97 -24.96
CA GLU A 769 23.78 -35.29 -24.67
C GLU A 769 22.98 -36.39 -25.39
N TRP A 770 21.64 -36.32 -25.32
CA TRP A 770 20.76 -37.22 -26.04
C TRP A 770 20.99 -37.17 -27.56
N ALA A 771 21.08 -35.97 -28.13
CA ALA A 771 21.37 -35.76 -29.54
C ALA A 771 22.68 -36.42 -30.03
N GLN A 772 23.65 -36.63 -29.12
CA GLN A 772 24.93 -37.27 -29.44
C GLN A 772 24.93 -38.79 -29.20
N ASN A 773 24.24 -39.25 -28.15
CA ASN A 773 24.37 -40.61 -27.63
C ASN A 773 23.09 -41.45 -27.74
N GLU A 774 21.96 -40.86 -28.17
CA GLU A 774 20.62 -41.46 -28.17
C GLU A 774 20.22 -42.09 -26.81
N SER A 775 20.78 -41.55 -25.73
CA SER A 775 20.54 -42.00 -24.36
C SER A 775 20.93 -40.89 -23.39
N PHE A 776 20.31 -40.90 -22.21
CA PHE A 776 20.78 -40.09 -21.08
C PHE A 776 21.75 -40.92 -20.25
N LYS A 777 22.83 -40.30 -19.75
CA LYS A 777 23.62 -40.90 -18.69
C LYS A 777 22.80 -40.89 -17.40
N TYR A 778 22.12 -42.00 -17.15
CA TYR A 778 21.45 -42.26 -15.89
C TYR A 778 22.48 -42.50 -14.79
N ILE A 779 22.20 -41.98 -13.61
CA ILE A 779 22.90 -42.39 -12.39
C ILE A 779 22.29 -43.75 -12.03
N GLU A 780 23.09 -44.71 -11.58
CA GLU A 780 22.55 -45.96 -11.02
C GLU A 780 21.64 -45.65 -9.84
N PRO A 781 20.50 -46.36 -9.66
CA PRO A 781 19.64 -46.14 -8.51
C PRO A 781 20.43 -46.38 -7.22
N LEU A 782 20.17 -45.55 -6.21
CA LEU A 782 20.74 -45.76 -4.87
C LEU A 782 20.28 -47.10 -4.28
N MET A 783 19.06 -47.50 -4.63
CA MET A 783 18.41 -48.73 -4.17
C MET A 783 17.20 -49.06 -5.04
N GLU A 784 16.82 -50.34 -5.02
CA GLU A 784 15.57 -50.85 -5.57
C GLU A 784 14.81 -51.57 -4.46
N VAL A 785 13.56 -51.16 -4.20
CA VAL A 785 12.74 -51.72 -3.12
C VAL A 785 11.28 -51.78 -3.55
N ASP A 786 10.60 -52.88 -3.24
CA ASP A 786 9.19 -53.13 -3.62
C ASP A 786 8.90 -52.88 -5.13
N GLY A 787 9.90 -52.98 -6.00
CA GLY A 787 9.78 -52.72 -7.45
C GLY A 787 9.87 -51.24 -7.85
N PHE A 788 10.30 -50.35 -6.95
CA PHE A 788 10.58 -48.94 -7.23
C PHE A 788 12.09 -48.70 -7.28
N SER A 789 12.55 -47.97 -8.30
CA SER A 789 13.94 -47.48 -8.38
C SER A 789 14.01 -46.11 -7.70
N ILE A 790 14.92 -45.97 -6.73
CA ILE A 790 15.05 -44.76 -5.91
C ILE A 790 16.38 -44.08 -6.18
N TYR A 791 16.30 -42.77 -6.39
CA TYR A 791 17.43 -41.85 -6.51
C TYR A 791 17.29 -40.77 -5.44
N GLY A 792 18.36 -40.09 -5.10
CA GLY A 792 18.26 -39.03 -4.10
C GLY A 792 19.59 -38.43 -3.71
N SER A 793 19.48 -37.42 -2.84
CA SER A 793 20.63 -36.74 -2.28
C SER A 793 21.48 -37.65 -1.39
N LYS A 794 22.62 -37.13 -0.91
CA LYS A 794 23.53 -37.85 -0.01
C LYS A 794 22.82 -38.34 1.26
N GLU A 795 21.84 -37.59 1.75
CA GLU A 795 21.02 -37.95 2.92
C GLU A 795 20.17 -39.19 2.64
N VAL A 796 19.59 -39.31 1.44
CA VAL A 796 18.85 -40.50 1.00
C VAL A 796 19.77 -41.71 0.93
N ALA A 797 21.00 -41.53 0.44
CA ALA A 797 22.00 -42.59 0.38
C ALA A 797 22.44 -43.12 1.76
N GLN A 798 22.13 -42.40 2.85
CA GLN A 798 22.41 -42.86 4.23
C GLN A 798 21.21 -43.58 4.88
N ILE A 799 20.07 -43.70 4.20
CA ILE A 799 18.90 -44.42 4.73
C ILE A 799 19.22 -45.91 4.85
N LYS A 800 19.24 -46.41 6.09
CA LYS A 800 19.53 -47.82 6.39
C LYS A 800 18.27 -48.69 6.44
N ASP A 801 17.12 -48.08 6.73
CA ASP A 801 15.84 -48.78 6.83
C ASP A 801 15.22 -48.90 5.44
N ASN A 802 15.60 -49.97 4.73
CA ASN A 802 15.33 -50.17 3.31
C ASN A 802 14.60 -51.46 2.97
N GLU A 803 13.94 -52.09 3.94
CA GLU A 803 13.22 -53.35 3.71
C GLU A 803 11.99 -53.15 2.82
N HIS A 804 11.28 -52.03 3.00
CA HIS A 804 10.09 -51.66 2.24
C HIS A 804 10.08 -50.17 1.92
N ILE A 805 9.42 -49.78 0.81
CA ILE A 805 9.34 -48.38 0.37
C ILE A 805 8.71 -47.48 1.42
N GLY A 806 7.75 -47.99 2.20
CA GLY A 806 7.14 -47.24 3.31
C GLY A 806 8.14 -46.85 4.40
N ALA A 807 9.15 -47.70 4.68
CA ALA A 807 10.20 -47.42 5.65
C ALA A 807 11.23 -46.42 5.11
N VAL A 808 11.55 -46.52 3.81
CA VAL A 808 12.38 -45.52 3.12
C VAL A 808 11.72 -44.14 3.17
N MET A 809 10.42 -44.05 2.84
CA MET A 809 9.69 -42.79 2.90
C MET A 809 9.59 -42.24 4.32
N ALA A 810 9.28 -43.07 5.32
CA ALA A 810 9.26 -42.63 6.71
C ALA A 810 10.64 -42.09 7.16
N SER A 811 11.73 -42.75 6.74
CA SER A 811 13.09 -42.30 7.02
C SER A 811 13.40 -40.97 6.34
N PHE A 812 13.02 -40.79 5.08
CA PHE A 812 13.19 -39.53 4.36
C PHE A 812 12.37 -38.40 4.99
N GLU A 813 11.10 -38.66 5.28
CA GLU A 813 10.19 -37.71 5.95
C GLU A 813 10.70 -37.32 7.35
N SER A 814 11.37 -38.23 8.07
CA SER A 814 11.99 -37.95 9.38
C SER A 814 13.16 -36.96 9.33
N LEU A 815 13.70 -36.67 8.13
CA LEU A 815 14.71 -35.62 7.95
C LEU A 815 14.12 -34.21 8.09
N ALA A 816 12.79 -34.08 8.07
CA ALA A 816 12.11 -32.81 8.25
C ALA A 816 12.25 -32.28 9.69
N LYS A 817 12.55 -31.00 9.81
CA LYS A 817 12.65 -30.28 11.09
C LYS A 817 11.42 -29.37 11.27
N PRO A 818 11.08 -28.95 12.50
CA PRO A 818 10.05 -27.93 12.69
C PRO A 818 10.34 -26.68 11.86
N GLY A 819 9.35 -26.22 11.07
CA GLY A 819 9.50 -25.10 10.14
C GLY A 819 10.01 -25.47 8.75
N ASP A 820 10.36 -26.74 8.49
CA ASP A 820 10.57 -27.24 7.13
C ASP A 820 9.25 -27.40 6.37
N TYR A 821 9.32 -27.55 5.05
CA TYR A 821 8.21 -27.94 4.19
C TYR A 821 8.59 -29.12 3.29
N ILE A 822 7.59 -29.91 2.89
CA ILE A 822 7.76 -31.07 2.02
C ILE A 822 6.98 -30.83 0.72
N ALA A 823 7.69 -30.79 -0.40
CA ALA A 823 7.12 -30.61 -1.73
C ALA A 823 6.97 -31.95 -2.44
N VAL A 824 5.74 -32.28 -2.84
CA VAL A 824 5.42 -33.45 -3.67
C VAL A 824 5.32 -32.99 -5.12
N LEU A 825 6.20 -33.52 -5.97
CA LEU A 825 6.47 -33.05 -7.33
C LEU A 825 6.22 -34.18 -8.34
N PRO A 826 4.96 -34.48 -8.72
CA PRO A 826 4.66 -35.43 -9.78
C PRO A 826 5.10 -34.92 -11.15
N TYR A 827 5.80 -35.76 -11.89
CA TYR A 827 6.30 -35.53 -13.26
C TYR A 827 5.60 -36.50 -14.23
N PHE A 828 4.28 -36.35 -14.30
CA PHE A 828 3.37 -37.10 -15.17
C PHE A 828 2.03 -36.37 -15.23
N LEU A 829 1.22 -36.66 -16.25
CA LEU A 829 -0.13 -36.10 -16.37
C LEU A 829 -1.00 -36.43 -15.14
N MET A 830 -1.57 -35.40 -14.51
CA MET A 830 -2.40 -35.57 -13.32
C MET A 830 -3.85 -35.91 -13.70
N THR A 831 -4.37 -36.99 -13.09
CA THR A 831 -5.78 -37.37 -13.13
C THR A 831 -6.44 -37.11 -11.79
N GLU A 832 -7.78 -37.19 -11.72
CA GLU A 832 -8.51 -37.07 -10.45
C GLU A 832 -8.09 -38.14 -9.44
N ALA A 833 -7.93 -39.39 -9.90
CA ALA A 833 -7.49 -40.50 -9.05
C ALA A 833 -6.09 -40.28 -8.47
N ARG A 834 -5.14 -39.83 -9.31
CA ARG A 834 -3.76 -39.48 -8.88
C ARG A 834 -3.79 -38.31 -7.89
N SER A 835 -4.58 -37.27 -8.20
CA SER A 835 -4.75 -36.09 -7.32
C SER A 835 -5.27 -36.48 -5.94
N ASN A 836 -6.28 -37.34 -5.87
CA ASN A 836 -6.86 -37.80 -4.61
C ASN A 836 -5.86 -38.56 -3.74
N ILE A 837 -5.02 -39.41 -4.35
CA ILE A 837 -3.96 -40.13 -3.63
C ILE A 837 -2.93 -39.15 -3.07
N LEU A 838 -2.40 -38.24 -3.91
CA LEU A 838 -1.38 -37.30 -3.49
C LEU A 838 -1.89 -36.30 -2.45
N GLN A 839 -3.16 -35.88 -2.54
CA GLN A 839 -3.84 -35.05 -1.54
C GLN A 839 -3.91 -35.75 -0.18
N GLN A 840 -4.36 -37.01 -0.15
CA GLN A 840 -4.37 -37.78 1.10
C GLN A 840 -2.98 -37.97 1.69
N TRP A 841 -1.97 -38.20 0.85
CA TRP A 841 -0.59 -38.38 1.30
C TRP A 841 -0.04 -37.10 1.91
N ARG A 842 -0.13 -35.96 1.23
CA ARG A 842 0.35 -34.68 1.80
C ARG A 842 -0.39 -34.30 3.09
N MET A 843 -1.68 -34.59 3.21
CA MET A 843 -2.42 -34.33 4.46
C MET A 843 -1.98 -35.26 5.59
N SER A 844 -1.61 -36.50 5.28
CA SER A 844 -1.00 -37.43 6.25
C SER A 844 0.34 -36.91 6.76
N ILE A 845 1.20 -36.40 5.86
CA ILE A 845 2.49 -35.79 6.20
C ILE A 845 2.28 -34.61 7.16
N ARG A 846 1.43 -33.65 6.78
CA ARG A 846 1.11 -32.49 7.63
C ARG A 846 0.59 -32.94 8.99
N ASN A 847 -0.37 -33.87 9.03
CA ASN A 847 -0.95 -34.32 10.29
C ASN A 847 0.08 -34.95 11.24
N HIS A 848 1.03 -35.70 10.70
CA HIS A 848 2.01 -36.43 11.50
C HIS A 848 3.20 -35.55 11.91
N LEU A 849 3.73 -34.75 10.98
CA LEU A 849 4.97 -34.00 11.17
C LEU A 849 4.74 -32.52 11.49
N LYS A 850 3.53 -32.01 11.25
CA LYS A 850 3.15 -30.58 11.36
C LYS A 850 3.87 -29.65 10.39
N ASN A 851 4.68 -30.20 9.48
CA ASN A 851 5.33 -29.47 8.40
C ASN A 851 4.33 -29.06 7.32
N ALA A 852 4.64 -27.96 6.64
CA ALA A 852 3.90 -27.57 5.45
C ALA A 852 4.13 -28.52 4.29
N THR A 853 3.09 -28.70 3.47
CA THR A 853 3.21 -29.51 2.26
C THR A 853 2.85 -28.69 1.04
N THR A 854 3.51 -28.93 -0.08
CA THR A 854 3.11 -28.39 -1.40
C THR A 854 2.92 -29.53 -2.38
N LEU A 855 2.05 -29.35 -3.37
CA LEU A 855 1.78 -30.32 -4.43
C LEU A 855 1.74 -29.59 -5.76
N LEU A 856 2.73 -29.85 -6.61
CA LEU A 856 3.05 -29.04 -7.77
C LEU A 856 3.38 -29.92 -8.97
N ASN A 857 2.70 -29.71 -10.09
CA ASN A 857 2.84 -30.57 -11.25
C ASN A 857 4.07 -30.18 -12.08
N GLY A 858 4.91 -31.15 -12.42
CA GLY A 858 5.96 -31.03 -13.43
C GLY A 858 5.38 -31.17 -14.84
N PRO A 859 6.00 -30.57 -15.87
CA PRO A 859 7.17 -29.68 -15.81
C PRO A 859 6.84 -28.26 -15.32
N ARG A 860 5.55 -27.89 -15.19
CA ARG A 860 5.09 -26.52 -14.91
C ARG A 860 5.85 -25.82 -13.78
N TYR A 861 6.11 -26.52 -12.67
CA TYR A 861 6.77 -25.90 -11.51
C TYR A 861 8.21 -25.43 -11.79
N LEU A 862 8.88 -25.92 -12.84
CA LEU A 862 10.19 -25.41 -13.30
C LEU A 862 10.18 -23.90 -13.50
N HIS A 863 9.08 -23.43 -14.07
CA HIS A 863 8.83 -22.04 -14.42
C HIS A 863 7.81 -21.42 -13.45
N SER A 864 7.74 -21.95 -12.23
CA SER A 864 7.07 -21.31 -11.10
C SER A 864 7.88 -21.50 -9.81
N THR A 865 7.47 -22.42 -8.94
CA THR A 865 8.07 -22.60 -7.61
C THR A 865 9.49 -23.16 -7.63
N GLY A 866 9.99 -23.64 -8.77
CA GLY A 866 11.38 -24.08 -8.93
C GLY A 866 12.38 -23.01 -8.47
N GLN A 867 12.13 -21.73 -8.73
CA GLN A 867 12.96 -20.63 -8.22
C GLN A 867 13.10 -20.70 -6.69
N LEU A 868 12.00 -20.87 -5.96
CA LEU A 868 11.99 -21.06 -4.50
C LEU A 868 12.72 -22.34 -4.08
N HIS A 869 12.51 -23.46 -4.76
CA HIS A 869 13.14 -24.72 -4.38
C HIS A 869 14.68 -24.65 -4.46
N LYS A 870 15.20 -23.89 -5.43
CA LYS A 870 16.63 -23.74 -5.69
C LYS A 870 17.26 -22.56 -4.94
N GLY A 871 16.66 -21.36 -5.04
CA GLY A 871 17.20 -20.12 -4.50
C GLY A 871 16.68 -19.73 -3.11
N GLY A 872 15.58 -20.33 -2.67
CA GLY A 872 14.93 -20.04 -1.40
C GLY A 872 15.64 -20.63 -0.17
N PRO A 873 14.99 -20.57 1.01
CA PRO A 873 15.55 -21.08 2.25
C PRO A 873 15.80 -22.58 2.18
N ASP A 874 16.81 -23.07 2.90
CA ASP A 874 17.11 -24.50 2.99
C ASP A 874 16.22 -25.23 3.99
N THR A 875 14.92 -25.11 3.78
CA THR A 875 13.86 -25.69 4.59
C THR A 875 12.99 -26.67 3.81
N GLY A 876 13.30 -26.91 2.53
CA GLY A 876 12.54 -27.82 1.66
C GLY A 876 13.09 -29.25 1.63
N LEU A 877 12.18 -30.22 1.66
CA LEU A 877 12.40 -31.61 1.25
C LEU A 877 11.55 -31.90 0.01
N TYR A 878 12.12 -32.57 -0.98
CA TYR A 878 11.49 -32.72 -2.29
C TYR A 878 11.27 -34.20 -2.64
N ILE A 879 10.03 -34.58 -2.92
CA ILE A 879 9.64 -35.92 -3.37
C ILE A 879 9.27 -35.80 -4.85
N ILE A 880 10.17 -36.20 -5.74
CA ILE A 880 9.93 -36.22 -7.19
C ILE A 880 9.39 -37.61 -7.56
N LEU A 881 8.21 -37.66 -8.17
CA LEU A 881 7.63 -38.90 -8.68
C LEU A 881 7.64 -38.85 -10.19
N VAL A 882 8.29 -39.80 -10.86
CA VAL A 882 8.35 -39.85 -12.32
C VAL A 882 7.62 -41.08 -12.85
N GLY A 883 7.03 -40.96 -14.04
CA GLY A 883 6.51 -42.10 -14.80
C GLY A 883 7.33 -42.31 -16.08
N GLU A 884 7.35 -43.55 -16.58
CA GLU A 884 7.96 -43.88 -17.87
C GLU A 884 6.97 -43.61 -19.00
N GLU A 885 7.32 -42.72 -19.92
CA GLU A 885 6.57 -42.53 -21.16
C GLU A 885 6.94 -43.60 -22.18
N THR A 886 5.93 -44.20 -22.80
CA THR A 886 6.12 -45.34 -23.72
C THR A 886 6.04 -44.96 -25.19
N GLU A 887 5.61 -43.74 -25.48
CA GLU A 887 5.40 -43.25 -26.84
C GLU A 887 6.17 -41.95 -27.05
N GLU A 888 6.88 -41.85 -28.17
CA GLU A 888 7.62 -40.66 -28.53
C GLU A 888 6.84 -39.85 -29.59
N LEU A 889 6.56 -38.58 -29.30
CA LEU A 889 5.94 -37.66 -30.25
C LEU A 889 7.01 -36.75 -30.88
N PRO A 890 7.14 -36.73 -32.21
CA PRO A 890 8.20 -35.97 -32.87
C PRO A 890 7.98 -34.45 -32.72
N ILE A 891 9.07 -33.72 -32.48
CA ILE A 891 9.08 -32.25 -32.54
C ILE A 891 9.74 -31.82 -33.86
N PRO A 892 9.00 -31.24 -34.82
CA PRO A 892 9.55 -30.89 -36.12
C PRO A 892 10.81 -30.02 -36.05
N GLY A 893 11.88 -30.47 -36.70
CA GLY A 893 13.17 -29.79 -36.74
C GLY A 893 14.08 -30.02 -35.53
N GLU A 894 13.68 -30.84 -34.56
CA GLU A 894 14.51 -31.28 -33.43
C GLU A 894 14.98 -32.73 -33.60
N GLN A 895 16.05 -33.12 -32.91
CA GLN A 895 16.59 -34.50 -32.89
C GLN A 895 16.00 -35.37 -31.77
N TYR A 896 15.04 -34.84 -31.02
CA TYR A 896 14.36 -35.49 -29.91
C TYR A 896 12.85 -35.23 -30.01
N GLY A 897 12.05 -36.06 -29.35
CA GLY A 897 10.61 -35.84 -29.22
C GLY A 897 10.20 -35.37 -27.82
N PHE A 898 8.89 -35.30 -27.59
CA PHE A 898 8.32 -34.82 -26.33
C PHE A 898 8.60 -35.71 -25.12
N ALA A 899 8.60 -37.04 -25.26
CA ALA A 899 8.91 -37.94 -24.14
C ALA A 899 10.37 -37.78 -23.69
N THR A 900 11.28 -37.62 -24.66
CA THR A 900 12.68 -37.26 -24.40
C THR A 900 12.79 -35.88 -23.72
N LEU A 901 12.07 -34.87 -24.21
CA LEU A 901 12.05 -33.52 -23.61
C LEU A 901 11.55 -33.55 -22.16
N HIS A 902 10.41 -34.18 -21.90
CA HIS A 902 9.82 -34.31 -20.58
C HIS A 902 10.75 -35.06 -19.61
N THR A 903 11.36 -36.15 -20.06
CA THR A 903 12.38 -36.88 -19.29
C THR A 903 13.58 -35.99 -18.95
N ALA A 904 14.12 -35.25 -19.93
CA ALA A 904 15.24 -34.35 -19.75
C ALA A 904 14.92 -33.23 -18.75
N GLN A 905 13.69 -32.69 -18.78
CA GLN A 905 13.26 -31.67 -17.84
C GLN A 905 13.18 -32.23 -16.40
N SER A 906 12.64 -33.45 -16.21
CA SER A 906 12.57 -34.10 -14.89
C SER A 906 13.96 -34.36 -14.28
N LEU A 907 14.90 -34.82 -15.11
CA LEU A 907 16.27 -35.09 -14.71
C LEU A 907 17.04 -33.80 -14.45
N GLY A 908 16.83 -32.77 -15.27
CA GLY A 908 17.43 -31.46 -15.12
C GLY A 908 17.05 -30.81 -13.79
N ASP A 909 15.80 -30.96 -13.35
CA ASP A 909 15.33 -30.50 -12.05
C ASP A 909 15.96 -31.26 -10.89
N TYR A 910 15.92 -32.59 -10.95
CA TYR A 910 16.54 -33.44 -9.94
C TYR A 910 18.02 -33.06 -9.73
N ARG A 911 18.79 -32.95 -10.82
CA ARG A 911 20.21 -32.53 -10.77
C ARG A 911 20.38 -31.13 -10.19
N SER A 912 19.50 -30.19 -10.55
CA SER A 912 19.57 -28.82 -10.01
C SER A 912 19.35 -28.77 -8.49
N LEU A 913 18.46 -29.61 -7.95
CA LEU A 913 18.25 -29.71 -6.50
C LEU A 913 19.43 -30.40 -5.82
N GLU A 914 19.94 -31.48 -6.40
CA GLU A 914 21.10 -32.23 -5.90
C GLU A 914 22.38 -31.37 -5.86
N ASP A 915 22.66 -30.62 -6.93
CA ASP A 915 23.81 -29.72 -7.04
C ASP A 915 23.77 -28.58 -6.00
N LYS A 916 22.57 -28.18 -5.56
CA LYS A 916 22.36 -27.23 -4.46
C LYS A 916 22.41 -27.87 -3.07
N GLY A 917 22.62 -29.19 -2.98
CA GLY A 917 22.62 -29.93 -1.72
C GLY A 917 21.25 -30.02 -1.06
N ARG A 918 20.16 -29.93 -1.84
CA ARG A 918 18.80 -30.07 -1.30
C ARG A 918 18.53 -31.52 -0.93
N ARG A 919 17.65 -31.72 0.06
CA ARG A 919 17.12 -33.02 0.45
C ARG A 919 16.07 -33.45 -0.57
N VAL A 920 16.46 -34.28 -1.53
CA VAL A 920 15.59 -34.73 -2.62
C VAL A 920 15.59 -36.25 -2.70
N ILE A 921 14.39 -36.83 -2.85
CA ILE A 921 14.18 -38.22 -3.22
C ILE A 921 13.42 -38.24 -4.54
N ARG A 922 13.88 -39.04 -5.50
CA ARG A 922 13.21 -39.26 -6.79
C ARG A 922 12.86 -40.74 -6.89
N ILE A 923 11.59 -41.02 -7.18
CA ILE A 923 11.03 -42.37 -7.24
C ILE A 923 10.50 -42.61 -8.63
N ASP A 924 10.97 -43.68 -9.27
CA ASP A 924 10.46 -44.14 -10.55
C ASP A 924 9.26 -45.07 -10.36
N LEU A 925 8.12 -44.69 -10.93
CA LEU A 925 6.88 -45.46 -10.90
C LEU A 925 6.74 -46.40 -12.11
N GLY A 926 7.63 -46.30 -13.09
CA GLY A 926 7.55 -47.05 -14.35
C GLY A 926 6.31 -46.70 -15.18
N LYS A 927 5.84 -47.68 -15.96
CA LYS A 927 4.75 -47.49 -16.94
C LYS A 927 3.35 -47.46 -16.32
N ASP A 928 3.10 -48.28 -15.30
CA ASP A 928 1.80 -48.36 -14.62
C ASP A 928 1.73 -47.34 -13.47
N ILE A 929 1.66 -46.05 -13.83
CA ILE A 929 1.68 -44.95 -12.87
C ILE A 929 0.55 -45.08 -11.83
N ASP A 930 -0.67 -45.43 -12.26
CA ASP A 930 -1.82 -45.53 -11.36
C ASP A 930 -1.69 -46.69 -10.37
N GLY A 931 -1.32 -47.89 -10.86
CA GLY A 931 -1.09 -49.06 -10.01
C GLY A 931 0.09 -48.87 -9.06
N CYS A 932 1.21 -48.34 -9.55
CA CYS A 932 2.40 -48.07 -8.76
C CYS A 932 2.18 -46.98 -7.72
N LEU A 933 1.48 -45.89 -8.05
CA LEU A 933 1.16 -44.83 -7.09
C LEU A 933 0.19 -45.32 -6.00
N ALA A 934 -0.81 -46.12 -6.36
CA ALA A 934 -1.71 -46.74 -5.39
C ALA A 934 -0.96 -47.73 -4.47
N LYS A 935 -0.04 -48.53 -5.03
CA LYS A 935 0.82 -49.44 -4.27
C LYS A 935 1.72 -48.67 -3.31
N LEU A 936 2.41 -47.63 -3.78
CA LEU A 936 3.27 -46.75 -3.00
C LEU A 936 2.49 -46.19 -1.81
N TRP A 937 1.33 -45.59 -2.07
CA TRP A 937 0.50 -44.99 -1.02
C TRP A 937 0.00 -46.02 -0.01
N SER A 938 -0.44 -47.19 -0.47
CA SER A 938 -0.86 -48.29 0.40
C SER A 938 0.27 -48.75 1.33
N LEU A 939 1.50 -48.86 0.83
CA LEU A 939 2.66 -49.28 1.63
C LEU A 939 3.04 -48.21 2.67
N ILE A 940 3.01 -46.93 2.29
CA ILE A 940 3.25 -45.82 3.21
C ILE A 940 2.21 -45.78 4.33
N LYS A 941 0.90 -45.93 4.02
CA LYS A 941 -0.16 -45.99 5.03
C LYS A 941 0.06 -47.10 6.05
N LYS A 942 0.48 -48.29 5.60
CA LYS A 942 0.72 -49.45 6.46
C LYS A 942 1.85 -49.20 7.45
N THR A 943 2.93 -48.54 7.01
CA THR A 943 4.06 -48.19 7.90
C THR A 943 3.69 -47.07 8.87
N GLY A 944 2.94 -46.05 8.42
CA GLY A 944 2.49 -44.93 9.26
C GLY A 944 1.55 -45.34 10.41
N ALA A 945 0.71 -46.36 10.21
CA ALA A 945 -0.17 -46.91 11.26
C ALA A 945 0.59 -47.57 12.43
N VAL A 946 1.87 -47.94 12.23
CA VAL A 946 2.71 -48.56 13.26
C VAL A 946 3.35 -47.51 14.18
N HIS A 947 3.50 -46.26 13.73
CA HIS A 947 4.14 -45.20 14.52
C HIS A 947 3.16 -44.44 15.44
N SER A 948 1.85 -44.46 15.17
CA SER A 948 0.84 -43.90 16.08
C SER A 948 0.65 -44.71 17.37
N ALA A 949 1.07 -45.98 17.40
CA ALA A 949 0.93 -46.86 18.57
C ALA A 949 2.10 -46.80 19.56
N ASN A 950 3.25 -46.20 19.18
CA ASN A 950 4.49 -46.23 19.98
C ASN A 950 4.91 -44.86 20.56
N ARG A 951 4.01 -43.87 20.59
CA ARG A 951 4.24 -42.57 21.26
C ARG A 951 3.05 -42.15 22.14
N SER A 952 2.48 -43.09 22.90
CA SER A 952 1.61 -42.79 24.06
C SER A 952 2.43 -42.71 25.34
#